data_AF-A0A958JD35-F1
#
_entry.id   AF-A0A958JD35-F1
#
_cell.length_a   1.000
_cell.length_b   1.000
_cell.length_c   1.000
_cell.angle_alpha   90.00
_cell.angle_beta   90.00
_cell.angle_gamma   90.00
#
_symmetry.space_group_name_H-M   'P 1'
#
loop_
_entity.id
_entity.type
_entity.pdbx_description
1 polymer ?
#
loop_
_entity_poly.entity_id
_entity_poly.type
_entity_poly.pdbx_seq_one_letter_code
_entity_poly.pdbx_strand_id
1 'polypeptide(L)'
;MNSFLLLGLIFLESLPNSCYAEEGPLSSRVVIVLDASGSMWGQIEGEAKIGIAKRVVGELVRGLDSSVELGLTVYGHRSKGDCNDIESLVPVGKVEPQSFLKTVEGISPKGMTPLSQAVIHAAEELRYSEQKATVVLVSDGIETCNLDPCKVAEELERAGVDFTAHVIGFDVSDPAAKAQLSCLAEKTGGKFLSASDAASLKSSLETVVAEAVEVSQPVVLENVELVAVHAPGEQPLEQVYWKVFQLNSAGEDQGGPIEQGGGSSPKYHLEPGRYRAEVESLNGKARAEKRFEVSTDQTSREEVVLAEEGVIAPVAVHSPGGEPITDGLYWKVFPMESEGAIEESKAVTYGGGSTPEYQLLPGKYRATVESTNGKAKAEQIVEVVAGKRVSAEVVLPLEGKVKLVAVTETGGKALTDMYWNIYEVGSGIEERGAKVTYGGGASPEYLLLPGKYLASVESVNGKATAEQVIEVEGGKTKTVEVIIAQEGVIQLRAVTEAGGKPLQRVYWNLFTVVPADSMEEAVKVTYGGGDTPEYRLLPGTYKAVGESVNGMAKVEQEVTVSAGKKQVVDVLFPAEGEVELVAVEQAGGSPLRGGYFEVKTIVPADSLETPTTVQRGGGNPKFRMLPGKYIAQVKFQKNTFESEIEVLPGKRLRHEIVVTGEKS
;
A
#
# COMPACT_ATOMS: atom_id res chain seq x y z
N MET A 1 -77.78 -16.64 -23.43
CA MET A 1 -76.93 -17.45 -22.53
C MET A 1 -76.12 -16.49 -21.68
N ASN A 2 -76.41 -16.52 -20.37
CA ASN A 2 -75.67 -16.08 -19.18
C ASN A 2 -74.72 -14.87 -19.31
N SER A 3 -75.04 -13.70 -18.74
CA SER A 3 -74.99 -13.37 -17.30
C SER A 3 -73.55 -13.29 -16.78
N PHE A 4 -73.07 -12.08 -16.44
CA PHE A 4 -72.62 -11.74 -15.08
C PHE A 4 -72.38 -10.22 -14.96
N LEU A 5 -73.14 -9.59 -14.07
CA LEU A 5 -72.91 -8.25 -13.53
C LEU A 5 -71.59 -8.22 -12.76
N LEU A 6 -70.85 -7.10 -12.83
CA LEU A 6 -69.95 -6.69 -11.77
C LEU A 6 -70.23 -5.23 -11.39
N LEU A 7 -70.90 -5.06 -10.26
CA LEU A 7 -71.10 -3.80 -9.54
C LEU A 7 -69.81 -3.53 -8.74
N GLY A 8 -69.06 -2.48 -9.08
CA GLY A 8 -67.92 -2.04 -8.28
C GLY A 8 -68.36 -1.12 -7.16
N LEU A 9 -68.43 -1.63 -5.93
CA LEU A 9 -68.51 -0.83 -4.70
C LEU A 9 -67.12 -0.22 -4.43
N ILE A 10 -67.03 1.11 -4.42
CA ILE A 10 -65.88 1.85 -3.91
C ILE A 10 -66.10 2.04 -2.41
N PHE A 11 -65.41 1.25 -1.58
CA PHE A 11 -65.27 1.50 -0.15
C PHE A 11 -64.16 2.54 0.05
N LEU A 12 -64.54 3.76 0.42
CA LEU A 12 -63.62 4.82 0.84
C LEU A 12 -63.44 4.67 2.36
N GLU A 13 -62.42 3.92 2.80
CA GLU A 13 -62.07 3.84 4.21
C GLU A 13 -61.31 5.10 4.62
N SER A 14 -61.98 5.92 5.43
CA SER A 14 -61.39 7.05 6.14
C SER A 14 -60.44 6.54 7.22
N LEU A 15 -59.13 6.69 6.98
CA LEU A 15 -58.14 6.53 8.04
C LEU A 15 -58.39 7.61 9.12
N PRO A 16 -58.45 7.26 10.41
CA PRO A 16 -58.47 8.25 11.46
C PRO A 16 -57.13 8.98 11.44
N ASN A 17 -57.16 10.29 11.16
CA ASN A 17 -56.06 11.17 11.53
C ASN A 17 -55.89 11.02 13.05
N SER A 18 -54.91 10.23 13.45
CA SER A 18 -54.36 10.35 14.80
C SER A 18 -53.75 11.74 14.85
N CYS A 19 -54.51 12.66 15.43
CA CYS A 19 -54.01 13.95 15.86
C CYS A 19 -52.99 13.63 16.95
N TYR A 20 -51.72 13.49 16.57
CA TYR A 20 -50.65 13.74 17.50
C TYR A 20 -50.81 15.22 17.87
N ALA A 21 -51.26 15.47 19.09
CA ALA A 21 -50.98 16.73 19.73
C ALA A 21 -49.45 16.76 19.87
N GLU A 22 -48.78 17.57 19.06
CA GLU A 22 -47.44 18.01 19.41
C GLU A 22 -47.58 18.76 20.74
N GLU A 23 -47.21 18.11 21.85
CA GLU A 23 -46.82 18.85 23.04
C GLU A 23 -45.55 19.62 22.64
N GLY A 24 -45.74 20.91 22.33
CA GLY A 24 -44.63 21.82 22.04
C GLY A 24 -43.63 21.84 23.20
N PRO A 25 -42.38 22.25 22.94
CA PRO A 25 -41.35 22.28 23.97
C PRO A 25 -41.85 23.05 25.20
N LEU A 26 -41.73 22.42 26.38
CA LEU A 26 -42.09 23.02 27.66
C LEU A 26 -41.32 24.34 27.82
N SER A 27 -42.00 25.48 27.67
CA SER A 27 -41.43 26.78 27.98
C SER A 27 -41.41 26.97 29.50
N SER A 28 -40.24 27.28 30.07
CA SER A 28 -40.13 27.61 31.49
C SER A 28 -40.84 28.94 31.74
N ARG A 29 -41.88 28.97 32.57
CA ARG A 29 -42.67 30.18 32.86
C ARG A 29 -42.26 30.75 34.22
N VAL A 30 -41.76 31.99 34.23
CA VAL A 30 -41.27 32.68 35.42
C VAL A 30 -41.97 34.02 35.59
N VAL A 31 -42.47 34.33 36.78
CA VAL A 31 -42.93 35.70 37.12
C VAL A 31 -41.97 36.32 38.13
N ILE A 32 -41.41 37.49 37.80
CA ILE A 32 -40.72 38.32 38.77
C ILE A 32 -41.74 39.18 39.50
N VAL A 33 -41.77 39.11 40.83
CA VAL A 33 -42.54 40.00 41.70
C VAL A 33 -41.57 41.02 42.29
N LEU A 34 -41.68 42.28 41.87
CA LEU A 34 -40.77 43.34 42.29
C LEU A 34 -41.43 44.29 43.31
N ASP A 35 -40.77 44.44 44.45
CA ASP A 35 -41.11 45.43 45.47
C ASP A 35 -40.84 46.86 44.97
N ALA A 36 -41.87 47.69 44.99
CA ALA A 36 -41.77 49.13 44.81
C ALA A 36 -42.51 49.86 45.93
N SER A 37 -42.49 49.33 47.14
CA SER A 37 -42.98 50.00 48.34
C SER A 37 -42.10 51.18 48.74
N GLY A 38 -42.60 52.06 49.61
CA GLY A 38 -41.89 53.29 49.97
C GLY A 38 -40.46 53.11 50.52
N SER A 39 -40.14 51.96 51.12
CA SER A 39 -38.78 51.63 51.60
C SER A 39 -37.74 51.52 50.48
N MET A 40 -38.16 51.23 49.25
CA MET A 40 -37.29 51.13 48.07
C MET A 40 -36.70 52.48 47.63
N TRP A 41 -37.09 53.59 48.28
CA TRP A 41 -36.38 54.88 48.19
C TRP A 41 -35.11 54.95 49.06
N GLY A 42 -34.90 53.97 49.94
CA GLY A 42 -33.65 53.80 50.67
C GLY A 42 -32.45 53.74 49.74
N GLN A 43 -31.27 54.06 50.26
CA GLN A 43 -30.06 54.15 49.45
C GLN A 43 -29.05 53.07 49.81
N ILE A 44 -28.44 52.49 48.78
CA ILE A 44 -27.25 51.64 48.87
C ILE A 44 -26.17 52.37 48.09
N GLU A 45 -25.05 52.69 48.75
CA GLU A 45 -23.90 53.38 48.13
C GLU A 45 -24.27 54.69 47.39
N GLY A 46 -25.32 55.38 47.86
CA GLY A 46 -25.81 56.65 47.28
C GLY A 46 -26.78 56.51 46.11
N GLU A 47 -27.08 55.29 45.65
CA GLU A 47 -28.12 54.99 44.65
C GLU A 47 -29.40 54.50 45.34
N ALA A 48 -30.59 54.90 44.87
CA ALA A 48 -31.85 54.39 45.40
C ALA A 48 -32.02 52.89 45.08
N LYS A 49 -32.48 52.09 46.05
CA LYS A 49 -32.72 50.64 45.88
C LYS A 49 -33.55 50.31 44.65
N ILE A 50 -34.63 51.04 44.40
CA ILE A 50 -35.45 50.85 43.20
C ILE A 50 -34.67 51.08 41.90
N GLY A 51 -33.72 52.01 41.88
CA GLY A 51 -32.85 52.26 40.73
C GLY A 51 -31.99 51.05 40.40
N ILE A 52 -31.39 50.47 41.44
CA ILE A 52 -30.59 49.25 41.35
C ILE A 52 -31.47 48.08 40.86
N ALA A 53 -32.63 47.87 41.47
CA ALA A 53 -33.51 46.75 41.14
C ALA A 53 -34.01 46.81 39.69
N LYS A 54 -34.43 48.00 39.22
CA LYS A 54 -34.83 48.22 37.82
C LYS A 54 -33.71 47.90 36.84
N ARG A 55 -32.50 48.38 37.13
CA ARG A 55 -31.33 48.18 36.27
C ARG A 55 -30.98 46.70 36.18
N VAL A 56 -30.97 45.98 37.31
CA VAL A 56 -30.67 44.55 37.36
C VAL A 56 -31.73 43.71 36.65
N VAL A 57 -33.01 43.96 36.90
CA VAL A 57 -34.12 43.27 36.23
C VAL A 57 -34.09 43.54 34.71
N GLY A 58 -33.74 44.77 34.30
CA GLY A 58 -33.53 45.11 32.90
C GLY A 58 -32.32 44.42 32.26
N GLU A 59 -31.23 44.23 33.00
CA GLU A 59 -30.06 43.49 32.52
C GLU A 59 -30.34 42.01 32.35
N LEU A 60 -31.10 41.38 33.26
CA LEU A 60 -31.50 39.97 33.17
C LEU A 60 -32.18 39.67 31.83
N VAL A 61 -33.15 40.49 31.42
CA VAL A 61 -33.93 40.25 30.19
C VAL A 61 -33.06 40.31 28.92
N ARG A 62 -31.93 41.02 28.93
CA ARG A 62 -31.00 41.02 27.79
C ARG A 62 -30.24 39.70 27.63
N GLY A 63 -30.08 38.94 28.71
CA GLY A 63 -29.39 37.66 28.73
C GLY A 63 -30.32 36.44 28.80
N LEU A 64 -31.64 36.65 28.74
CA LEU A 64 -32.63 35.59 28.90
C LEU A 64 -32.72 34.71 27.63
N ASP A 65 -32.79 33.39 27.82
CA ASP A 65 -32.99 32.45 26.73
C ASP A 65 -34.39 32.58 26.10
N SER A 66 -34.48 32.37 24.79
CA SER A 66 -35.73 32.48 24.02
C SER A 66 -36.82 31.44 24.37
N SER A 67 -36.46 30.40 25.12
CA SER A 67 -37.35 29.36 25.64
C SER A 67 -38.08 29.75 26.93
N VAL A 68 -37.66 30.84 27.59
CA VAL A 68 -38.27 31.32 28.84
C VAL A 68 -39.41 32.29 28.56
N GLU A 69 -40.58 32.03 29.14
CA GLU A 69 -41.67 32.99 29.23
C GLU A 69 -41.56 33.77 30.55
N LEU A 70 -41.47 35.09 30.46
CA LEU A 70 -41.26 35.96 31.62
C LEU A 70 -42.45 36.89 31.83
N GLY A 71 -42.90 37.01 33.07
CA GLY A 71 -43.83 38.04 33.53
C GLY A 71 -43.20 38.96 34.57
N LEU A 72 -43.76 40.16 34.74
CA LEU A 72 -43.37 41.13 35.76
C LEU A 72 -44.61 41.65 36.49
N THR A 73 -44.71 41.30 37.76
CA THR A 73 -45.67 41.86 38.72
C THR A 73 -44.96 42.84 39.64
N VAL A 74 -45.59 44.00 39.89
CA VAL A 74 -45.02 45.04 40.75
C VAL A 74 -46.06 45.48 41.77
N TYR A 75 -45.65 45.69 43.02
CA TYR A 75 -46.53 46.20 44.06
C TYR A 75 -46.03 47.49 44.70
N GLY A 76 -46.96 48.29 45.23
CA GLY A 76 -46.68 49.52 45.96
C GLY A 76 -46.26 50.72 45.10
N HIS A 77 -46.41 50.66 43.77
CA HIS A 77 -45.85 51.67 42.86
C HIS A 77 -46.82 52.79 42.42
N ARG A 78 -48.12 52.75 42.79
CA ARG A 78 -49.14 53.69 42.32
C ARG A 78 -49.80 54.49 43.43
N SER A 79 -50.18 53.86 44.53
CA SER A 79 -51.07 54.41 45.54
C SER A 79 -50.48 54.31 46.96
N LYS A 80 -50.57 55.39 47.73
CA LYS A 80 -50.09 55.40 49.12
C LYS A 80 -51.11 54.73 50.04
N GLY A 81 -50.66 53.79 50.87
CA GLY A 81 -51.50 53.15 51.90
C GLY A 81 -52.49 52.10 51.38
N ASP A 82 -52.39 51.69 50.12
CA ASP A 82 -53.29 50.74 49.48
C ASP A 82 -52.65 49.34 49.40
N CYS A 83 -53.28 48.36 50.05
CA CYS A 83 -52.84 46.97 50.02
C CYS A 83 -53.27 46.20 48.77
N ASN A 84 -54.10 46.81 47.90
CA ASN A 84 -54.48 46.25 46.60
C ASN A 84 -53.60 46.79 45.47
N ASP A 85 -52.56 47.56 45.78
CA ASP A 85 -51.66 48.13 44.77
C ASP A 85 -50.69 47.08 44.24
N ILE A 86 -51.20 46.17 43.41
CA ILE A 86 -50.50 45.11 42.69
C ILE A 86 -50.87 45.21 41.22
N GLU A 87 -49.89 45.10 40.32
CA GLU A 87 -50.10 45.17 38.88
C GLU A 87 -49.13 44.26 38.12
N SER A 88 -49.66 43.44 37.21
CA SER A 88 -48.86 42.77 36.19
C SER A 88 -48.54 43.78 35.08
N LEU A 89 -47.36 44.38 35.15
CA LEU A 89 -46.89 45.34 34.14
C LEU A 89 -46.46 44.64 32.85
N VAL A 90 -46.01 43.39 32.95
CA VAL A 90 -45.69 42.54 31.81
C VAL A 90 -46.37 41.19 32.02
N PRO A 91 -47.33 40.80 31.16
CA PRO A 91 -47.98 39.50 31.28
C PRO A 91 -47.00 38.37 30.94
N VAL A 92 -47.16 37.20 31.56
CA VAL A 92 -46.30 36.03 31.29
C VAL A 92 -46.35 35.64 29.81
N GLY A 93 -45.20 35.69 29.16
CA GLY A 93 -45.03 35.24 27.77
C GLY A 93 -43.64 35.55 27.25
N LYS A 94 -43.46 35.46 25.93
CA LYS A 94 -42.20 35.87 25.29
C LYS A 94 -42.02 37.38 25.42
N VAL A 95 -40.91 37.80 26.00
CA VAL A 95 -40.61 39.20 26.27
C VAL A 95 -39.66 39.78 25.22
N GLU A 96 -40.00 40.96 24.69
CA GLU A 96 -39.09 41.76 23.88
C GLU A 96 -38.30 42.71 24.80
N PRO A 97 -36.94 42.65 24.80
CA PRO A 97 -36.13 43.37 25.78
C PRO A 97 -36.32 44.89 25.81
N GLN A 98 -36.51 45.56 24.67
CA GLN A 98 -36.64 47.02 24.65
C GLN A 98 -37.96 47.49 25.28
N SER A 99 -39.06 46.82 24.95
CA SER A 99 -40.38 47.09 25.51
C SER A 99 -40.39 46.83 27.02
N PHE A 100 -39.77 45.75 27.46
CA PHE A 100 -39.67 45.41 28.88
C PHE A 100 -38.91 46.48 29.68
N LEU A 101 -37.75 46.90 29.16
CA LEU A 101 -36.92 47.94 29.79
C LEU A 101 -37.71 49.25 29.98
N LYS A 102 -38.44 49.68 28.95
CA LYS A 102 -39.27 50.89 29.02
C LYS A 102 -40.34 50.81 30.10
N THR A 103 -40.95 49.64 30.27
CA THR A 103 -41.94 49.39 31.33
C THR A 103 -41.29 49.47 32.72
N VAL A 104 -40.15 48.81 32.91
CA VAL A 104 -39.42 48.79 34.19
C VAL A 104 -38.94 50.20 34.60
N GLU A 105 -38.46 51.00 33.64
CA GLU A 105 -38.01 52.38 33.90
C GLU A 105 -39.12 53.26 34.50
N GLY A 106 -40.39 53.01 34.19
CA GLY A 106 -41.54 53.77 34.66
C GLY A 106 -41.95 53.54 36.12
N ILE A 107 -41.43 52.49 36.78
CA ILE A 107 -41.86 52.10 38.14
C ILE A 107 -41.44 53.17 39.16
N SER A 108 -42.28 53.57 40.11
CA SER A 108 -41.87 54.54 41.14
C SER A 108 -42.41 54.15 42.50
N PRO A 109 -41.58 54.10 43.56
CA PRO A 109 -42.07 53.63 44.85
C PRO A 109 -43.02 54.60 45.54
N LYS A 110 -44.15 54.12 46.09
CA LYS A 110 -45.19 54.98 46.68
C LYS A 110 -45.95 54.41 47.89
N GLY A 111 -46.14 53.10 47.92
CA GLY A 111 -47.19 52.42 48.68
C GLY A 111 -46.70 51.50 49.78
N MET A 112 -47.60 50.62 50.20
CA MET A 112 -47.39 49.56 51.17
C MET A 112 -46.70 48.34 50.52
N THR A 113 -46.40 47.31 51.32
CA THR A 113 -45.74 46.06 50.92
C THR A 113 -46.73 44.87 50.98
N PRO A 114 -47.71 44.74 50.05
CA PRO A 114 -48.66 43.61 50.00
C PRO A 114 -48.02 42.36 49.35
N LEU A 115 -46.93 41.90 49.92
CA LEU A 115 -46.02 40.90 49.34
C LEU A 115 -46.69 39.55 49.09
N SER A 116 -47.40 39.03 50.08
CA SER A 116 -48.05 37.72 50.02
C SER A 116 -49.17 37.72 48.98
N GLN A 117 -49.94 38.81 48.91
CA GLN A 117 -50.99 38.97 47.90
C GLN A 117 -50.40 39.09 46.49
N ALA A 118 -49.23 39.73 46.34
CA ALA A 118 -48.53 39.82 45.06
C ALA A 118 -48.00 38.46 44.59
N VAL A 119 -47.53 37.61 45.50
CA VAL A 119 -47.11 36.23 45.19
C VAL A 119 -48.30 35.37 44.80
N ILE A 120 -49.45 35.49 45.47
CA ILE A 120 -50.71 34.83 45.05
C ILE A 120 -51.11 35.26 43.64
N HIS A 121 -51.11 36.57 43.38
CA HIS A 121 -51.45 37.13 42.07
C HIS A 121 -50.53 36.59 40.95
N ALA A 122 -49.23 36.53 41.21
CA ALA A 122 -48.25 35.96 40.28
C ALA A 122 -48.44 34.45 40.06
N ALA A 123 -48.76 33.70 41.12
CA ALA A 123 -49.05 32.26 41.02
C ALA A 123 -50.30 31.99 40.16
N GLU A 124 -51.36 32.77 40.37
CA GLU A 124 -52.59 32.70 39.56
C GLU A 124 -52.32 33.00 38.08
N GLU A 125 -51.49 34.00 37.78
CA GLU A 125 -51.10 34.34 36.40
C GLU A 125 -50.34 33.18 35.71
N LEU A 126 -49.54 32.45 36.48
CA LEU A 126 -48.83 31.26 36.00
C LEU A 126 -49.73 30.02 35.86
N ARG A 127 -50.98 30.08 36.33
CA ARG A 127 -51.91 28.94 36.43
C ARG A 127 -51.30 27.79 37.24
N TYR A 128 -50.74 28.14 38.41
CA TYR A 128 -49.96 27.22 39.27
C TYR A 128 -50.67 25.92 39.66
N SER A 129 -52.00 25.86 39.64
CA SER A 129 -52.77 24.64 39.92
C SER A 129 -52.91 23.68 38.74
N GLU A 130 -52.54 24.12 37.54
CA GLU A 130 -52.65 23.34 36.31
C GLU A 130 -51.29 22.91 35.76
N GLN A 131 -50.22 23.63 36.10
CA GLN A 131 -48.88 23.42 35.58
C GLN A 131 -47.82 24.00 36.52
N LYS A 132 -46.57 23.53 36.37
CA LYS A 132 -45.41 24.04 37.11
C LYS A 132 -45.26 25.55 36.95
N ALA A 133 -44.98 26.22 38.05
CA ALA A 133 -44.98 27.67 38.12
C ALA A 133 -43.90 28.17 39.07
N THR A 134 -43.02 29.04 38.57
CA THR A 134 -41.95 29.63 39.37
C THR A 134 -42.15 31.13 39.54
N VAL A 135 -42.20 31.58 40.80
CA VAL A 135 -42.24 32.99 41.17
C VAL A 135 -40.90 33.40 41.77
N VAL A 136 -40.37 34.55 41.34
CA VAL A 136 -39.16 35.15 41.91
C VAL A 136 -39.52 36.48 42.54
N LEU A 137 -39.56 36.51 43.87
CA LEU A 137 -39.87 37.70 44.65
C LEU A 137 -38.59 38.47 45.00
N VAL A 138 -38.54 39.77 44.69
CA VAL A 138 -37.49 40.69 45.13
C VAL A 138 -38.11 41.70 46.09
N SER A 139 -37.71 41.69 47.36
CA SER A 139 -38.26 42.60 48.38
C SER A 139 -37.21 43.08 49.38
N ASP A 140 -37.38 44.31 49.86
CA ASP A 140 -36.48 44.94 50.85
C ASP A 140 -37.05 45.01 52.27
N GLY A 141 -38.25 44.45 52.50
CA GLY A 141 -39.01 44.74 53.70
C GLY A 141 -39.94 43.65 54.20
N ILE A 142 -40.61 43.99 55.30
CA ILE A 142 -41.62 43.18 55.97
C ILE A 142 -42.98 43.37 55.28
N GLU A 143 -43.82 42.32 55.30
CA GLU A 143 -45.22 42.41 54.89
C GLU A 143 -45.97 43.44 55.75
N THR A 144 -46.67 44.40 55.13
CA THR A 144 -47.41 45.45 55.85
C THR A 144 -48.94 45.37 55.68
N CYS A 145 -49.46 44.32 55.03
CA CYS A 145 -50.87 44.22 54.64
C CYS A 145 -51.64 43.06 55.31
N ASN A 146 -51.17 42.61 56.48
CA ASN A 146 -51.84 41.66 57.40
C ASN A 146 -51.92 40.20 56.95
N LEU A 147 -51.29 39.81 55.84
CA LEU A 147 -51.12 38.39 55.49
C LEU A 147 -49.87 37.81 56.17
N ASP A 148 -49.84 36.49 56.31
CA ASP A 148 -48.71 35.74 56.84
C ASP A 148 -48.00 35.04 55.66
N PRO A 149 -46.80 35.50 55.24
CA PRO A 149 -46.10 34.93 54.09
C PRO A 149 -45.87 33.43 54.21
N CYS A 150 -45.57 32.92 55.42
CA CYS A 150 -45.37 31.49 55.66
C CYS A 150 -46.62 30.66 55.34
N LYS A 151 -47.79 31.13 55.80
CA LYS A 151 -49.06 30.43 55.59
C LYS A 151 -49.47 30.44 54.13
N VAL A 152 -49.26 31.57 53.46
CA VAL A 152 -49.54 31.69 52.02
C VAL A 152 -48.67 30.73 51.23
N ALA A 153 -47.37 30.62 51.53
CA ALA A 153 -46.51 29.63 50.89
C ALA A 153 -47.00 28.18 51.10
N GLU A 154 -47.38 27.82 52.32
CA GLU A 154 -47.91 26.46 52.60
C GLU A 154 -49.21 26.16 51.84
N GLU A 155 -50.05 27.17 51.61
CA GLU A 155 -51.29 27.03 50.84
C GLU A 155 -51.00 26.90 49.34
N LEU A 156 -50.09 27.73 48.80
CA LEU A 156 -49.70 27.70 47.40
C LEU A 156 -48.98 26.40 47.02
N GLU A 157 -48.05 25.93 47.86
CA GLU A 157 -47.38 24.64 47.69
C GLU A 157 -48.39 23.49 47.68
N ARG A 158 -49.38 23.52 48.59
CA ARG A 158 -50.39 22.46 48.71
C ARG A 158 -51.36 22.44 47.52
N ALA A 159 -51.70 23.61 46.98
CA ALA A 159 -52.69 23.76 45.91
C ALA A 159 -52.07 23.71 44.49
N GLY A 160 -50.76 23.95 44.36
CA GLY A 160 -50.04 23.99 43.10
C GLY A 160 -49.57 22.64 42.60
N VAL A 161 -49.27 22.58 41.31
CA VAL A 161 -48.50 21.51 40.67
C VAL A 161 -47.03 21.95 40.70
N ASP A 162 -46.27 21.55 41.72
CA ASP A 162 -44.83 21.88 41.85
C ASP A 162 -44.58 23.39 41.75
N PHE A 163 -45.28 24.16 42.60
CA PHE A 163 -45.18 25.61 42.66
C PHE A 163 -43.95 26.02 43.49
N THR A 164 -43.05 26.82 42.93
CA THR A 164 -41.84 27.26 43.64
C THR A 164 -41.78 28.78 43.74
N ALA A 165 -41.56 29.32 44.93
CA ALA A 165 -41.28 30.73 45.14
C ALA A 165 -39.83 30.94 45.59
N HIS A 166 -38.98 31.47 44.72
CA HIS A 166 -37.67 31.97 45.13
C HIS A 166 -37.82 33.40 45.68
N VAL A 167 -37.04 33.73 46.71
CA VAL A 167 -37.10 35.02 47.38
C VAL A 167 -35.72 35.63 47.49
N ILE A 168 -35.57 36.84 46.97
CA ILE A 168 -34.35 37.65 47.07
C ILE A 168 -34.63 38.80 48.03
N GLY A 169 -34.06 38.71 49.24
CA GLY A 169 -34.08 39.79 50.23
C GLY A 169 -33.05 40.85 49.86
N PHE A 170 -33.50 42.00 49.35
CA PHE A 170 -32.64 43.07 48.89
C PHE A 170 -32.41 44.14 49.96
N ASP A 171 -31.19 44.20 50.51
CA ASP A 171 -30.80 45.07 51.64
C ASP A 171 -31.75 44.93 52.85
N VAL A 172 -32.06 43.67 53.18
CA VAL A 172 -32.89 43.30 54.33
C VAL A 172 -32.00 43.09 55.56
N SER A 173 -32.03 44.04 56.49
CA SER A 173 -31.30 43.98 57.76
C SER A 173 -32.16 43.57 58.95
N ASP A 174 -33.48 43.73 58.88
CA ASP A 174 -34.42 43.34 59.93
C ASP A 174 -34.54 41.80 60.01
N PRO A 175 -34.20 41.16 61.14
CA PRO A 175 -34.35 39.72 61.33
C PRO A 175 -35.78 39.21 61.14
N ALA A 176 -36.80 40.01 61.47
CA ALA A 176 -38.20 39.62 61.33
C ALA A 176 -38.61 39.55 59.84
N ALA A 177 -38.25 40.57 59.05
CA ALA A 177 -38.45 40.57 57.61
C ALA A 177 -37.69 39.38 56.97
N LYS A 178 -36.44 39.16 57.35
CA LYS A 178 -35.61 38.07 56.84
C LYS A 178 -36.22 36.69 57.12
N ALA A 179 -36.76 36.48 58.32
CA ALA A 179 -37.41 35.24 58.70
C ALA A 179 -38.69 34.98 57.89
N GLN A 180 -39.53 36.00 57.66
CA GLN A 180 -40.74 35.87 56.86
C GLN A 180 -40.44 35.56 55.39
N LEU A 181 -39.47 36.26 54.80
CA LEU A 181 -39.02 36.05 53.42
C LEU A 181 -38.40 34.67 53.22
N SER A 182 -37.56 34.21 54.16
CA SER A 182 -36.94 32.88 54.13
C SER A 182 -38.00 31.79 54.20
N CYS A 183 -38.95 31.95 55.11
CA CYS A 183 -40.03 31.00 55.30
C CYS A 183 -40.90 30.84 54.05
N LEU A 184 -41.24 31.93 53.36
CA LEU A 184 -42.00 31.88 52.11
C LEU A 184 -41.27 31.01 51.06
N ALA A 185 -39.96 31.18 50.92
CA ALA A 185 -39.17 30.39 49.98
C ALA A 185 -39.10 28.92 50.39
N GLU A 186 -38.70 28.64 51.64
CA GLU A 186 -38.50 27.28 52.14
C GLU A 186 -39.77 26.43 52.07
N LYS A 187 -40.94 27.04 52.31
CA LYS A 187 -42.23 26.34 52.31
C LYS A 187 -42.75 25.97 50.92
N THR A 188 -42.16 26.53 49.86
CA THR A 188 -42.47 26.20 48.45
C THR A 188 -41.31 25.49 47.75
N GLY A 189 -40.34 24.98 48.52
CA GLY A 189 -39.12 24.37 47.96
C GLY A 189 -38.16 25.34 47.26
N GLY A 190 -38.43 26.65 47.33
CA GLY A 190 -37.60 27.70 46.73
C GLY A 190 -36.41 28.10 47.58
N LYS A 191 -35.57 28.98 47.02
CA LYS A 191 -34.37 29.51 47.69
C LYS A 191 -34.58 30.91 48.22
N PHE A 192 -34.10 31.16 49.43
CA PHE A 192 -33.92 32.50 49.97
C PHE A 192 -32.49 32.97 49.76
N LEU A 193 -32.31 34.04 48.99
CA LEU A 193 -31.02 34.66 48.70
C LEU A 193 -31.00 36.08 49.27
N SER A 194 -29.89 36.46 49.91
CA SER A 194 -29.70 37.84 50.38
C SER A 194 -28.83 38.61 49.40
N ALA A 195 -29.27 39.80 49.01
CA ALA A 195 -28.51 40.71 48.15
C ALA A 195 -28.29 42.04 48.87
N SER A 196 -27.03 42.49 48.98
CA SER A 196 -26.67 43.75 49.65
C SER A 196 -26.38 44.89 48.69
N ASP A 197 -26.24 44.60 47.40
CA ASP A 197 -25.80 45.54 46.36
C ASP A 197 -26.29 45.08 44.98
N ALA A 198 -25.98 45.86 43.94
CA ALA A 198 -26.40 45.55 42.56
C ALA A 198 -25.82 44.23 42.03
N ALA A 199 -24.59 43.87 42.40
CA ALA A 199 -23.91 42.70 41.89
C ALA A 199 -24.47 41.41 42.50
N SER A 200 -24.67 41.40 43.82
CA SER A 200 -25.31 40.30 44.55
C SER A 200 -26.78 40.13 44.17
N LEU A 201 -27.51 41.22 43.88
CA LEU A 201 -28.88 41.15 43.36
C LEU A 201 -28.91 40.50 41.96
N LYS A 202 -28.01 40.91 41.07
CA LYS A 202 -27.89 40.32 39.73
C LYS A 202 -27.57 38.84 39.77
N SER A 203 -26.53 38.46 40.51
CA SER A 203 -26.11 37.06 40.66
C SER A 203 -27.22 36.19 41.26
N SER A 204 -27.92 36.70 42.28
CA SER A 204 -29.05 35.98 42.89
C SER A 204 -30.18 35.77 41.89
N LEU A 205 -30.51 36.81 41.11
CA LEU A 205 -31.57 36.76 40.11
C LEU A 205 -31.23 35.81 38.96
N GLU A 206 -29.99 35.83 38.45
CA GLU A 206 -29.50 34.89 37.43
C GLU A 206 -29.53 33.44 37.95
N THR A 207 -29.14 33.21 39.20
CA THR A 207 -29.14 31.88 39.83
C THR A 207 -30.54 31.27 39.89
N VAL A 208 -31.53 32.02 40.40
CA VAL A 208 -32.89 31.49 40.59
C VAL A 208 -33.64 31.36 39.27
N VAL A 209 -33.35 32.21 38.29
CA VAL A 209 -33.93 32.10 36.94
C VAL A 209 -33.32 30.91 36.19
N ALA A 210 -32.01 30.68 36.29
CA ALA A 210 -31.37 29.49 35.69
C ALA A 210 -31.89 28.19 36.29
N GLU A 211 -32.06 28.13 37.61
CA GLU A 211 -32.65 26.97 38.28
C GLU A 211 -34.10 26.73 37.86
N ALA A 212 -34.91 27.79 37.70
CA ALA A 212 -36.25 27.68 37.15
C ALA A 212 -36.28 27.07 35.73
N VAL A 213 -35.20 27.25 34.95
CA VAL A 213 -35.02 26.63 33.63
C VAL A 213 -34.59 25.17 33.76
N GLU A 214 -33.62 24.85 34.62
CA GLU A 214 -33.13 23.47 34.81
C GLU A 214 -34.21 22.50 35.33
N VAL A 215 -35.08 22.96 36.25
CA VAL A 215 -36.14 22.12 36.85
C VAL A 215 -37.27 21.78 35.85
N SER A 216 -37.34 22.49 34.72
CA SER A 216 -38.35 22.27 33.67
C SER A 216 -37.94 21.27 32.58
N GLN A 217 -36.70 20.75 32.62
CA GLN A 217 -36.26 19.70 31.70
C GLN A 217 -36.74 18.33 32.20
N PRO A 218 -37.30 17.45 31.34
CA PRO A 218 -37.70 16.12 31.76
C PRO A 218 -36.48 15.33 32.24
N VAL A 219 -36.60 14.68 33.41
CA VAL A 219 -35.59 13.72 33.89
C VAL A 219 -35.62 12.51 32.97
N VAL A 220 -34.64 12.42 32.06
CA VAL A 220 -34.42 11.24 31.23
C VAL A 220 -33.84 10.15 32.14
N LEU A 221 -34.64 9.15 32.50
CA LEU A 221 -34.18 7.99 33.26
C LEU A 221 -33.36 7.08 32.33
N GLU A 222 -32.03 7.16 32.42
CA GLU A 222 -31.13 6.22 31.75
C GLU A 222 -31.47 4.77 32.16
N ASN A 223 -31.82 3.91 31.19
CA ASN A 223 -32.25 2.52 31.43
C ASN A 223 -31.30 1.46 30.86
N VAL A 224 -30.24 1.85 30.17
CA VAL A 224 -29.21 0.94 29.65
C VAL A 224 -27.82 1.48 29.98
N GLU A 225 -27.00 0.67 30.63
CA GLU A 225 -25.56 0.91 30.81
C GLU A 225 -24.78 -0.09 29.95
N LEU A 226 -23.92 0.41 29.06
CA LEU A 226 -23.06 -0.44 28.22
C LEU A 226 -21.65 -0.46 28.80
N VAL A 227 -21.01 -1.63 28.87
CA VAL A 227 -19.66 -1.75 29.43
C VAL A 227 -18.80 -2.63 28.55
N ALA A 228 -17.60 -2.17 28.21
CA ALA A 228 -16.64 -2.92 27.44
C ALA A 228 -15.63 -3.53 28.40
N VAL A 229 -15.35 -4.82 28.27
CA VAL A 229 -14.44 -5.55 29.15
C VAL A 229 -13.57 -6.51 28.33
N HIS A 230 -12.37 -6.84 28.80
CA HIS A 230 -11.54 -7.88 28.16
C HIS A 230 -12.00 -9.30 28.50
N ALA A 231 -12.59 -9.48 29.68
CA ALA A 231 -13.32 -10.69 30.07
C ALA A 231 -14.51 -10.35 30.97
N PRO A 232 -15.55 -11.21 31.04
CA PRO A 232 -16.71 -10.98 31.90
C PRO A 232 -16.33 -10.68 33.35
N GLY A 233 -16.88 -9.60 33.92
CA GLY A 233 -16.61 -9.16 35.30
C GLY A 233 -15.29 -8.40 35.54
N GLU A 234 -14.52 -8.09 34.50
CA GLU A 234 -13.34 -7.22 34.61
C GLU A 234 -13.69 -5.72 34.64
N GLN A 235 -12.67 -4.88 34.83
CA GLN A 235 -12.85 -3.42 34.84
C GLN A 235 -13.23 -2.89 33.44
N PRO A 236 -14.11 -1.88 33.37
CA PRO A 236 -14.49 -1.21 32.12
C PRO A 236 -13.29 -0.61 31.37
N LEU A 237 -13.26 -0.76 30.04
CA LEU A 237 -12.23 -0.19 29.17
C LEU A 237 -12.47 1.31 28.92
N GLU A 238 -11.50 2.19 29.21
CA GLU A 238 -11.69 3.64 29.06
C GLU A 238 -11.59 4.17 27.62
N GLN A 239 -10.87 3.48 26.74
CA GLN A 239 -10.54 3.97 25.40
C GLN A 239 -11.35 3.27 24.31
N VAL A 240 -12.67 3.35 24.43
CA VAL A 240 -13.60 2.72 23.48
C VAL A 240 -14.67 3.70 23.00
N TYR A 241 -15.21 3.41 21.82
CA TYR A 241 -16.28 4.15 21.19
C TYR A 241 -17.47 3.22 20.94
N TRP A 242 -18.66 3.68 21.30
CA TRP A 242 -19.90 2.92 21.22
C TRP A 242 -20.80 3.43 20.10
N LYS A 243 -21.51 2.50 19.49
CA LYS A 243 -22.63 2.75 18.57
C LYS A 243 -23.76 1.80 18.93
N VAL A 244 -24.98 2.31 19.06
CA VAL A 244 -26.17 1.51 19.36
C VAL A 244 -27.13 1.58 18.18
N PHE A 245 -27.60 0.42 17.74
CA PHE A 245 -28.52 0.28 16.62
C PHE A 245 -29.82 -0.36 17.11
N GLN A 246 -30.96 0.18 16.68
CA GLN A 246 -32.26 -0.47 16.87
C GLN A 246 -32.41 -1.59 15.84
N LEU A 247 -32.93 -2.75 16.25
CA LEU A 247 -33.13 -3.91 15.39
C LEU A 247 -34.61 -4.09 15.04
N ASN A 248 -34.89 -4.36 13.76
CA ASN A 248 -36.23 -4.69 13.27
C ASN A 248 -36.66 -6.12 13.69
N SER A 249 -37.86 -6.54 13.28
CA SER A 249 -38.42 -7.89 13.57
C SER A 249 -37.60 -9.06 12.97
N ALA A 250 -36.77 -8.81 11.96
CA ALA A 250 -35.86 -9.79 11.36
C ALA A 250 -34.46 -9.82 12.02
N GLY A 251 -34.16 -8.88 12.92
CA GLY A 251 -32.85 -8.76 13.59
C GLY A 251 -31.81 -7.95 12.79
N GLU A 252 -32.26 -7.15 11.83
CA GLU A 252 -31.43 -6.25 11.03
C GLU A 252 -31.52 -4.80 11.56
N ASP A 253 -30.48 -4.01 11.32
CA ASP A 253 -30.39 -2.62 11.77
C ASP A 253 -31.50 -1.76 11.09
N GLN A 254 -32.30 -1.08 11.91
CA GLN A 254 -33.37 -0.19 11.48
C GLN A 254 -32.83 1.23 11.20
N GLY A 255 -31.81 1.32 10.36
CA GLY A 255 -31.15 2.58 10.00
C GLY A 255 -29.78 2.76 10.63
N GLY A 256 -29.38 4.03 10.83
CA GLY A 256 -28.08 4.39 11.44
C GLY A 256 -28.05 4.19 12.96
N PRO A 257 -26.90 4.46 13.60
CA PRO A 257 -26.80 4.41 15.05
C PRO A 257 -27.74 5.47 15.65
N ILE A 258 -28.58 5.04 16.58
CA ILE A 258 -29.50 5.91 17.32
C ILE A 258 -28.81 6.61 18.48
N GLU A 259 -27.75 6.00 19.00
CA GLU A 259 -26.90 6.52 20.06
C GLU A 259 -25.43 6.20 19.76
N GLN A 260 -24.53 7.11 20.09
CA GLN A 260 -23.09 6.93 19.90
C GLN A 260 -22.28 7.81 20.85
N GLY A 261 -21.12 7.33 21.31
CA GLY A 261 -20.31 8.09 22.24
C GLY A 261 -19.05 7.36 22.69
N GLY A 262 -18.07 8.11 23.17
CA GLY A 262 -16.88 7.56 23.81
C GLY A 262 -17.08 7.40 25.31
N GLY A 263 -16.39 6.44 25.92
CA GLY A 263 -16.37 6.26 27.37
C GLY A 263 -16.42 4.81 27.81
N SER A 264 -16.03 4.57 29.06
CA SER A 264 -15.96 3.23 29.64
C SER A 264 -17.30 2.60 29.97
N SER A 265 -18.28 3.43 30.33
CA SER A 265 -19.60 2.99 30.76
C SER A 265 -20.68 4.00 30.36
N PRO A 266 -20.93 4.24 29.06
CA PRO A 266 -21.98 5.16 28.66
C PRO A 266 -23.35 4.60 29.05
N LYS A 267 -24.23 5.54 29.40
CA LYS A 267 -25.61 5.25 29.78
C LYS A 267 -26.55 5.90 28.78
N TYR A 268 -27.57 5.16 28.38
CA TYR A 268 -28.52 5.57 27.37
C TYR A 268 -29.95 5.37 27.87
N HIS A 269 -30.86 6.17 27.32
CA HIS A 269 -32.29 5.95 27.44
C HIS A 269 -32.81 5.37 26.12
N LEU A 270 -33.17 4.09 26.15
CA LEU A 270 -33.67 3.37 24.98
C LEU A 270 -35.13 2.97 25.22
N GLU A 271 -35.98 3.18 24.23
CA GLU A 271 -37.34 2.67 24.24
C GLU A 271 -37.36 1.12 24.32
N PRO A 272 -38.47 0.50 24.77
CA PRO A 272 -38.59 -0.96 24.74
C PRO A 272 -38.42 -1.52 23.32
N GLY A 273 -37.55 -2.51 23.17
CA GLY A 273 -37.21 -3.02 21.84
C GLY A 273 -35.96 -3.91 21.80
N ARG A 274 -35.53 -4.26 20.59
CA ARG A 274 -34.33 -5.05 20.32
C ARG A 274 -33.23 -4.16 19.81
N TYR A 275 -32.02 -4.38 20.32
CA TYR A 275 -30.88 -3.52 20.06
C TYR A 275 -29.60 -4.33 19.80
N ARG A 276 -28.67 -3.69 19.10
CA ARG A 276 -27.28 -4.14 18.96
C ARG A 276 -26.36 -3.02 19.40
N ALA A 277 -25.57 -3.28 20.45
CA ALA A 277 -24.47 -2.43 20.85
C ALA A 277 -23.21 -2.90 20.14
N GLU A 278 -22.48 -1.95 19.59
CA GLU A 278 -21.19 -2.14 18.96
C GLU A 278 -20.17 -1.28 19.68
N VAL A 279 -19.04 -1.90 20.04
CA VAL A 279 -17.91 -1.21 20.66
C VAL A 279 -16.67 -1.39 19.80
N GLU A 280 -15.94 -0.29 19.64
CA GLU A 280 -14.71 -0.22 18.86
C GLU A 280 -13.61 0.42 19.71
N SER A 281 -12.39 -0.10 19.66
CA SER A 281 -11.24 0.58 20.26
C SER A 281 -10.99 1.91 19.53
N LEU A 282 -10.50 2.95 20.22
CA LEU A 282 -10.28 4.27 19.59
C LEU A 282 -9.31 4.25 18.40
N ASN A 283 -8.46 3.23 18.28
CA ASN A 283 -7.57 3.02 17.14
C ASN A 283 -8.25 2.32 15.94
N GLY A 284 -9.53 1.92 16.07
CA GLY A 284 -10.35 1.28 15.03
C GLY A 284 -10.01 -0.18 14.73
N LYS A 285 -9.20 -0.83 15.56
CA LYS A 285 -8.62 -2.16 15.26
C LYS A 285 -9.37 -3.33 15.91
N ALA A 286 -9.90 -3.13 17.12
CA ALA A 286 -10.72 -4.12 17.81
C ALA A 286 -12.18 -3.67 17.77
N ARG A 287 -13.07 -4.59 17.40
CA ARG A 287 -14.51 -4.37 17.40
C ARG A 287 -15.21 -5.57 17.98
N ALA A 288 -16.23 -5.33 18.79
CA ALA A 288 -17.11 -6.34 19.33
C ALA A 288 -18.55 -5.84 19.28
N GLU A 289 -19.50 -6.76 19.24
CA GLU A 289 -20.91 -6.41 19.28
C GLU A 289 -21.70 -7.35 20.18
N LYS A 290 -22.83 -6.86 20.68
CA LYS A 290 -23.78 -7.63 21.47
C LYS A 290 -25.20 -7.22 21.14
N ARG A 291 -26.07 -8.22 20.99
CA ARG A 291 -27.52 -8.00 20.87
C ARG A 291 -28.19 -8.14 22.23
N PHE A 292 -29.14 -7.26 22.53
CA PHE A 292 -29.87 -7.23 23.79
C PHE A 292 -31.31 -6.70 23.60
N GLU A 293 -32.14 -6.89 24.62
CA GLU A 293 -33.55 -6.47 24.64
C GLU A 293 -33.79 -5.52 25.81
N VAL A 294 -34.51 -4.44 25.55
CA VAL A 294 -34.89 -3.43 26.55
C VAL A 294 -36.38 -3.58 26.85
N SER A 295 -36.72 -3.55 28.14
CA SER A 295 -38.10 -3.63 28.65
C SER A 295 -38.45 -2.37 29.46
N THR A 296 -39.75 -2.11 29.65
CA THR A 296 -40.27 -0.83 30.21
C THR A 296 -39.84 -0.54 31.65
N ASP A 297 -39.47 -1.55 32.43
CA ASP A 297 -39.41 -1.45 33.89
C ASP A 297 -38.04 -1.83 34.49
N GLN A 298 -37.01 -2.04 33.66
CA GLN A 298 -35.71 -2.54 34.13
C GLN A 298 -34.55 -1.73 33.58
N THR A 299 -33.62 -1.38 34.47
CA THR A 299 -32.28 -0.96 34.09
C THR A 299 -31.47 -2.18 33.69
N SER A 300 -30.88 -2.16 32.50
CA SER A 300 -30.04 -3.25 31.98
C SER A 300 -28.58 -2.81 31.96
N ARG A 301 -27.67 -3.72 32.35
CA ARG A 301 -26.23 -3.52 32.24
C ARG A 301 -25.66 -4.55 31.28
N GLU A 302 -25.20 -4.09 30.13
CA GLU A 302 -24.75 -4.95 29.04
C GLU A 302 -23.23 -4.93 28.91
N GLU A 303 -22.59 -6.00 29.40
CA GLU A 303 -21.16 -6.22 29.16
C GLU A 303 -20.93 -6.76 27.75
N VAL A 304 -20.05 -6.10 26.99
CA VAL A 304 -19.55 -6.50 25.68
C VAL A 304 -18.08 -6.84 25.80
N VAL A 305 -17.72 -8.08 25.47
CA VAL A 305 -16.34 -8.56 25.58
C VAL A 305 -15.55 -8.12 24.35
N LEU A 306 -14.68 -7.12 24.53
CA LEU A 306 -13.74 -6.66 23.52
C LEU A 306 -12.39 -7.34 23.78
N ALA A 307 -12.03 -8.28 22.92
CA ALA A 307 -10.80 -9.06 23.07
C ALA A 307 -9.56 -8.15 23.24
N GLU A 308 -8.76 -8.40 24.27
CA GLU A 308 -7.52 -7.67 24.52
C GLU A 308 -6.51 -7.94 23.39
N GLU A 309 -5.99 -6.88 22.78
CA GLU A 309 -4.96 -6.98 21.74
C GLU A 309 -3.63 -7.43 22.38
N GLY A 310 -2.93 -8.34 21.71
CA GLY A 310 -1.52 -8.64 21.98
C GLY A 310 -0.61 -7.77 21.12
N VAL A 311 0.67 -7.67 21.49
CA VAL A 311 1.69 -6.97 20.69
C VAL A 311 2.64 -7.97 20.10
N ILE A 312 2.88 -7.92 18.79
CA ILE A 312 4.02 -8.61 18.18
C ILE A 312 5.12 -7.61 17.86
N ALA A 313 6.35 -7.99 18.18
CA ALA A 313 7.56 -7.26 17.86
C ALA A 313 8.52 -8.22 17.13
N PRO A 314 8.30 -8.46 15.83
CA PRO A 314 9.18 -9.34 15.09
C PRO A 314 10.56 -8.69 14.88
N VAL A 315 11.59 -9.52 14.85
CA VAL A 315 12.99 -9.12 14.71
C VAL A 315 13.64 -10.01 13.68
N ALA A 316 14.30 -9.41 12.69
CA ALA A 316 15.04 -10.19 11.71
C ALA A 316 16.48 -10.38 12.19
N VAL A 317 16.96 -11.61 12.15
CA VAL A 317 18.35 -11.97 12.48
C VAL A 317 18.95 -12.78 11.35
N HIS A 318 20.27 -12.82 11.27
CA HIS A 318 20.97 -13.60 10.25
C HIS A 318 21.18 -15.06 10.63
N SER A 319 21.06 -15.37 11.91
CA SER A 319 21.18 -16.71 12.48
C SER A 319 20.40 -16.77 13.79
N PRO A 320 19.89 -17.94 14.19
CA PRO A 320 19.19 -18.08 15.46
C PRO A 320 19.95 -17.47 16.65
N GLY A 321 19.32 -16.57 17.40
CA GLY A 321 19.91 -15.84 18.54
C GLY A 321 21.01 -14.84 18.19
N GLY A 322 21.15 -14.46 16.91
CA GLY A 322 22.10 -13.45 16.45
C GLY A 322 21.66 -12.02 16.74
N GLU A 323 22.52 -11.06 16.41
CA GLU A 323 22.19 -9.63 16.52
C GLU A 323 21.06 -9.24 15.53
N PRO A 324 20.13 -8.37 15.95
CA PRO A 324 19.08 -7.84 15.09
C PRO A 324 19.64 -7.09 13.88
N ILE A 325 19.02 -7.30 12.72
CA ILE A 325 19.26 -6.49 11.53
C ILE A 325 18.59 -5.13 11.75
N THR A 326 19.39 -4.05 11.67
CA THR A 326 18.96 -2.72 12.14
C THR A 326 18.37 -1.82 11.06
N ASP A 327 18.52 -2.14 9.77
CA ASP A 327 18.00 -1.33 8.66
C ASP A 327 17.76 -2.17 7.40
N GLY A 328 17.07 -1.60 6.41
CA GLY A 328 16.87 -2.21 5.10
C GLY A 328 15.83 -3.33 5.07
N LEU A 329 14.87 -3.31 6.01
CA LEU A 329 13.82 -4.31 6.15
C LEU A 329 12.42 -3.75 5.90
N TYR A 330 11.58 -4.58 5.30
CA TYR A 330 10.17 -4.34 5.12
C TYR A 330 9.36 -5.52 5.66
N TRP A 331 8.45 -5.25 6.58
CA TRP A 331 7.64 -6.26 7.25
C TRP A 331 6.20 -6.23 6.76
N LYS A 332 5.61 -7.43 6.59
CA LYS A 332 4.17 -7.62 6.38
C LYS A 332 3.68 -8.74 7.30
N VAL A 333 2.51 -8.55 7.93
CA VAL A 333 1.92 -9.55 8.83
C VAL A 333 0.53 -9.94 8.33
N PHE A 334 0.30 -11.25 8.21
CA PHE A 334 -0.93 -11.83 7.69
C PHE A 334 -1.62 -12.70 8.75
N PRO A 335 -2.95 -12.61 8.91
CA PRO A 335 -3.71 -13.51 9.77
C PRO A 335 -3.79 -14.89 9.11
N MET A 336 -3.66 -15.97 9.89
CA MET A 336 -3.80 -17.34 9.39
C MET A 336 -5.25 -17.81 9.54
N GLU A 337 -6.16 -17.32 8.70
CA GLU A 337 -7.59 -17.73 8.76
C GLU A 337 -8.01 -18.81 7.76
N SER A 338 -7.19 -19.21 6.79
CA SER A 338 -7.47 -20.41 5.97
C SER A 338 -6.24 -20.89 5.21
N GLU A 339 -6.11 -22.21 5.01
CA GLU A 339 -5.16 -22.82 4.10
C GLU A 339 -5.43 -22.33 2.67
N GLY A 340 -4.65 -21.38 2.18
CA GLY A 340 -4.79 -20.78 0.85
C GLY A 340 -3.67 -19.79 0.51
N ALA A 341 -3.54 -19.44 -0.77
CA ALA A 341 -2.49 -18.55 -1.27
C ALA A 341 -2.53 -17.16 -0.62
N ILE A 342 -1.34 -16.58 -0.40
CA ILE A 342 -1.16 -15.26 0.22
C ILE A 342 -1.70 -14.18 -0.73
N GLU A 343 -2.82 -13.55 -0.38
CA GLU A 343 -3.30 -12.34 -1.05
C GLU A 343 -2.69 -11.11 -0.35
N GLU A 344 -1.94 -10.28 -1.09
CA GLU A 344 -1.30 -9.08 -0.53
C GLU A 344 -2.31 -8.08 0.06
N SER A 345 -3.55 -8.07 -0.44
CA SER A 345 -4.65 -7.25 0.07
C SER A 345 -5.14 -7.65 1.47
N LYS A 346 -4.67 -8.77 2.04
CA LYS A 346 -5.04 -9.28 3.36
C LYS A 346 -3.98 -9.03 4.44
N ALA A 347 -2.93 -8.27 4.16
CA ALA A 347 -1.97 -7.86 5.19
C ALA A 347 -2.68 -6.97 6.22
N VAL A 348 -2.63 -7.34 7.50
CA VAL A 348 -3.26 -6.57 8.58
C VAL A 348 -2.40 -5.35 8.93
N THR A 349 -1.11 -5.38 8.60
CA THR A 349 -0.19 -4.26 8.81
C THR A 349 1.10 -4.42 7.98
N TYR A 350 1.73 -3.28 7.69
CA TYR A 350 3.01 -3.18 7.00
C TYR A 350 3.88 -2.08 7.63
N GLY A 351 5.20 -2.24 7.65
CA GLY A 351 6.10 -1.24 8.21
C GLY A 351 7.56 -1.47 7.85
N GLY A 352 8.30 -0.37 7.69
CA GLY A 352 9.76 -0.40 7.62
C GLY A 352 10.36 -0.24 9.02
N GLY A 353 11.54 -0.83 9.24
CA GLY A 353 12.27 -0.73 10.50
C GLY A 353 12.80 -2.07 11.01
N SER A 354 13.68 -2.00 12.01
CA SER A 354 14.35 -3.16 12.59
C SER A 354 13.44 -4.01 13.47
N THR A 355 12.55 -3.37 14.23
CA THR A 355 11.66 -4.01 15.20
C THR A 355 10.30 -3.28 15.25
N PRO A 356 9.47 -3.37 14.19
CA PRO A 356 8.15 -2.75 14.24
C PRO A 356 7.28 -3.42 15.32
N GLU A 357 6.39 -2.66 15.96
CA GLU A 357 5.42 -3.20 16.91
C GLU A 357 4.02 -3.17 16.31
N TYR A 358 3.34 -4.31 16.34
CA TYR A 358 1.99 -4.45 15.81
C TYR A 358 1.04 -4.95 16.89
N GLN A 359 0.02 -4.16 17.19
CA GLN A 359 -1.12 -4.55 18.03
C GLN A 359 -2.12 -5.35 17.19
N LEU A 360 -2.40 -6.58 17.61
CA LEU A 360 -3.23 -7.54 16.88
C LEU A 360 -4.10 -8.33 17.87
N LEU A 361 -5.26 -8.81 17.41
CA LEU A 361 -6.09 -9.71 18.21
C LEU A 361 -5.37 -11.06 18.46
N PRO A 362 -5.75 -11.80 19.51
CA PRO A 362 -5.18 -13.13 19.77
C PRO A 362 -5.43 -14.09 18.61
N GLY A 363 -4.41 -14.82 18.18
CA GLY A 363 -4.50 -15.71 17.02
C GLY A 363 -3.14 -16.06 16.43
N LYS A 364 -3.12 -16.90 15.38
CA LYS A 364 -1.90 -17.22 14.64
C LYS A 364 -1.73 -16.29 13.46
N TYR A 365 -0.52 -15.73 13.36
CA TYR A 365 -0.15 -14.80 12.31
C TYR A 365 1.13 -15.29 11.64
N ARG A 366 1.26 -14.97 10.36
CA ARG A 366 2.48 -15.15 9.58
C ARG A 366 3.16 -13.80 9.45
N ALA A 367 4.29 -13.64 10.12
CA ALA A 367 5.17 -12.48 9.96
C ALA A 367 6.13 -12.76 8.80
N THR A 368 6.15 -11.88 7.81
CA THR A 368 7.06 -11.95 6.66
C THR A 368 7.98 -10.73 6.68
N VAL A 369 9.24 -10.94 6.35
CA VAL A 369 10.24 -9.89 6.20
C VAL A 369 10.92 -10.01 4.85
N GLU A 370 11.10 -8.87 4.20
CA GLU A 370 11.77 -8.74 2.92
C GLU A 370 12.83 -7.64 3.01
N SER A 371 14.01 -7.88 2.44
CA SER A 371 15.01 -6.83 2.28
C SER A 371 14.51 -5.76 1.30
N THR A 372 14.86 -4.50 1.49
CA THR A 372 14.39 -3.39 0.62
C THR A 372 14.81 -3.53 -0.85
N ASN A 373 15.82 -4.35 -1.16
CA ASN A 373 16.23 -4.70 -2.51
C ASN A 373 15.40 -5.85 -3.14
N GLY A 374 14.48 -6.44 -2.38
CA GLY A 374 13.56 -7.52 -2.75
C GLY A 374 14.18 -8.92 -2.88
N LYS A 375 15.46 -9.09 -2.53
CA LYS A 375 16.23 -10.31 -2.81
C LYS A 375 16.23 -11.34 -1.69
N ALA A 376 16.12 -10.92 -0.44
CA ALA A 376 16.01 -11.81 0.71
C ALA A 376 14.60 -11.73 1.27
N LYS A 377 13.95 -12.88 1.46
CA LYS A 377 12.66 -12.99 2.11
C LYS A 377 12.68 -14.12 3.12
N ALA A 378 12.02 -13.93 4.25
CA ALA A 378 11.82 -14.96 5.27
C ALA A 378 10.44 -14.80 5.90
N GLU A 379 9.91 -15.88 6.44
CA GLU A 379 8.62 -15.89 7.13
C GLU A 379 8.68 -16.75 8.40
N GLN A 380 7.86 -16.39 9.39
CA GLN A 380 7.73 -17.11 10.65
C GLN A 380 6.27 -17.05 11.11
N ILE A 381 5.78 -18.18 11.65
CA ILE A 381 4.48 -18.23 12.30
C ILE A 381 4.65 -17.78 13.75
N VAL A 382 3.79 -16.87 14.19
CA VAL A 382 3.76 -16.24 15.50
C VAL A 382 2.36 -16.37 16.07
N GLU A 383 2.25 -16.77 17.33
CA GLU A 383 0.99 -16.78 18.06
C GLU A 383 0.88 -15.53 18.93
N VAL A 384 -0.16 -14.74 18.67
CA VAL A 384 -0.52 -13.56 19.45
C VAL A 384 -1.37 -13.99 20.62
N VAL A 385 -0.95 -13.58 21.81
CA VAL A 385 -1.65 -13.85 23.07
C VAL A 385 -2.14 -12.52 23.63
N ALA A 386 -3.40 -12.50 24.07
CA ALA A 386 -4.04 -11.34 24.71
C ALA A 386 -3.15 -10.70 25.79
N GLY A 387 -3.00 -9.38 25.73
CA GLY A 387 -2.25 -8.58 26.72
C GLY A 387 -0.74 -8.85 26.78
N LYS A 388 -0.20 -9.74 25.93
CA LYS A 388 1.23 -10.10 25.95
C LYS A 388 1.98 -9.48 24.77
N ARG A 389 3.21 -9.05 25.05
CA ARG A 389 4.20 -8.73 24.03
C ARG A 389 4.97 -9.99 23.64
N VAL A 390 4.86 -10.39 22.38
CA VAL A 390 5.54 -11.54 21.78
C VAL A 390 6.63 -11.01 20.85
N SER A 391 7.88 -11.37 21.12
CA SER A 391 8.97 -11.12 20.17
C SER A 391 9.15 -12.35 19.29
N ALA A 392 9.15 -12.14 17.98
CA ALA A 392 9.26 -13.21 17.00
C ALA A 392 10.55 -13.05 16.20
N GLU A 393 11.49 -13.95 16.44
CA GLU A 393 12.74 -13.97 15.69
C GLU A 393 12.52 -14.61 14.31
N VAL A 394 12.87 -13.90 13.24
CA VAL A 394 12.77 -14.36 11.86
C VAL A 394 14.17 -14.41 11.26
N VAL A 395 14.61 -15.61 10.87
CA VAL A 395 15.95 -15.79 10.32
C VAL A 395 15.95 -15.40 8.84
N LEU A 396 16.46 -14.20 8.54
CA LEU A 396 16.64 -13.70 7.18
C LEU A 396 18.06 -14.05 6.69
N PRO A 397 18.20 -14.89 5.65
CA PRO A 397 19.50 -15.31 5.16
C PRO A 397 20.37 -14.11 4.75
N LEU A 398 21.61 -14.08 5.22
CA LEU A 398 22.62 -13.11 4.81
C LEU A 398 22.89 -13.22 3.31
N GLU A 399 22.77 -12.11 2.59
CA GLU A 399 23.28 -12.02 1.22
C GLU A 399 24.82 -12.10 1.23
N GLY A 400 25.39 -12.87 0.31
CA GLY A 400 26.81 -12.86 -0.01
C GLY A 400 27.11 -11.91 -1.16
N LYS A 401 28.26 -11.22 -1.10
CA LYS A 401 28.71 -10.33 -2.16
C LYS A 401 29.69 -11.07 -3.08
N VAL A 402 29.36 -11.20 -4.36
CA VAL A 402 30.27 -11.79 -5.35
C VAL A 402 30.71 -10.74 -6.35
N LYS A 403 32.03 -10.57 -6.46
CA LYS A 403 32.67 -9.77 -7.50
C LYS A 403 33.15 -10.70 -8.61
N LEU A 404 32.64 -10.53 -9.82
CA LEU A 404 33.09 -11.32 -10.96
C LEU A 404 34.12 -10.57 -11.77
N VAL A 405 35.10 -11.28 -12.34
CA VAL A 405 36.14 -10.68 -13.19
C VAL A 405 36.40 -11.62 -14.36
N ALA A 406 36.31 -11.11 -15.58
CA ALA A 406 36.66 -11.87 -16.77
C ALA A 406 38.15 -11.69 -17.04
N VAL A 407 38.89 -12.79 -17.06
CA VAL A 407 40.34 -12.81 -17.29
C VAL A 407 40.66 -13.86 -18.34
N THR A 408 41.84 -13.79 -18.94
CA THR A 408 42.26 -14.75 -19.98
C THR A 408 43.18 -15.83 -19.44
N GLU A 409 43.66 -15.62 -18.23
CA GLU A 409 44.44 -16.52 -17.40
C GLU A 409 44.27 -16.08 -15.94
N THR A 410 44.46 -16.99 -14.99
CA THR A 410 44.34 -16.69 -13.55
C THR A 410 45.29 -15.57 -13.14
N GLY A 411 44.76 -14.55 -12.44
CA GLY A 411 45.51 -13.35 -12.06
C GLY A 411 45.81 -12.37 -13.20
N GLY A 412 45.27 -12.62 -14.40
CA GLY A 412 45.40 -11.75 -15.55
C GLY A 412 44.65 -10.42 -15.38
N LYS A 413 44.86 -9.50 -16.33
CA LYS A 413 44.14 -8.21 -16.33
C LYS A 413 42.66 -8.44 -16.67
N ALA A 414 41.78 -7.80 -15.90
CA ALA A 414 40.35 -7.79 -16.17
C ALA A 414 40.04 -7.26 -17.57
N LEU A 415 39.25 -8.02 -18.33
CA LEU A 415 38.78 -7.62 -19.64
C LEU A 415 37.67 -6.58 -19.53
N THR A 416 37.66 -5.63 -20.45
CA THR A 416 36.61 -4.60 -20.57
C THR A 416 35.53 -5.07 -21.56
N ASP A 417 34.38 -4.38 -21.56
CA ASP A 417 33.30 -4.63 -22.54
C ASP A 417 32.73 -6.05 -22.49
N MET A 418 32.55 -6.53 -21.26
CA MET A 418 31.96 -7.83 -20.95
C MET A 418 30.52 -7.64 -20.46
N TYR A 419 29.67 -8.59 -20.80
CA TYR A 419 28.30 -8.69 -20.34
C TYR A 419 28.12 -9.99 -19.56
N TRP A 420 27.52 -9.89 -18.38
CA TRP A 420 27.40 -10.96 -17.41
C TRP A 420 25.94 -11.30 -17.18
N ASN A 421 25.64 -12.59 -17.15
CA ASN A 421 24.35 -13.15 -16.78
C ASN A 421 24.55 -14.17 -15.65
N ILE A 422 23.74 -14.07 -14.60
CA ILE A 422 23.76 -15.00 -13.47
C ILE A 422 22.47 -15.82 -13.52
N TYR A 423 22.60 -17.14 -13.49
CA TYR A 423 21.50 -18.09 -13.48
C TYR A 423 21.54 -18.96 -12.23
N GLU A 424 20.39 -19.48 -11.82
CA GLU A 424 20.34 -20.62 -10.89
C GLU A 424 20.92 -21.86 -11.57
N VAL A 425 21.53 -22.76 -10.79
CA VAL A 425 21.98 -24.06 -11.28
C VAL A 425 20.78 -25.00 -11.29
N GLY A 426 20.36 -25.49 -12.47
CA GLY A 426 19.27 -26.46 -12.60
C GLY A 426 19.59 -27.84 -12.01
N SER A 427 18.60 -28.72 -11.96
CA SER A 427 18.73 -30.09 -11.42
C SER A 427 19.61 -31.04 -12.26
N GLY A 428 20.15 -30.58 -13.39
CA GLY A 428 21.22 -31.23 -14.15
C GLY A 428 22.47 -30.34 -14.17
N ILE A 429 23.66 -30.95 -14.17
CA ILE A 429 24.96 -30.26 -14.08
C ILE A 429 25.20 -29.25 -15.24
N GLU A 430 24.35 -29.24 -16.27
CA GLU A 430 24.46 -28.39 -17.46
C GLU A 430 23.18 -27.61 -17.84
N GLU A 431 22.12 -27.65 -17.02
CA GLU A 431 20.89 -26.90 -17.32
C GLU A 431 20.91 -25.51 -16.67
N ARG A 432 20.95 -24.46 -17.51
CA ARG A 432 20.72 -23.06 -17.10
C ARG A 432 19.31 -22.95 -16.49
N GLY A 433 19.24 -22.67 -15.20
CA GLY A 433 17.99 -22.37 -14.50
C GLY A 433 17.48 -20.95 -14.79
N ALA A 434 16.64 -20.43 -13.90
CA ALA A 434 16.11 -19.08 -14.03
C ALA A 434 17.23 -18.02 -13.98
N LYS A 435 17.12 -16.98 -14.81
CA LYS A 435 18.05 -15.84 -14.76
C LYS A 435 17.78 -15.03 -13.50
N VAL A 436 18.78 -14.89 -12.65
CA VAL A 436 18.72 -14.16 -11.38
C VAL A 436 19.02 -12.68 -11.57
N THR A 437 20.08 -12.36 -12.31
CA THR A 437 20.51 -10.97 -12.56
C THR A 437 21.48 -10.89 -13.73
N TYR A 438 21.81 -9.67 -14.17
CA TYR A 438 22.75 -9.41 -15.26
C TYR A 438 23.47 -8.07 -15.04
N GLY A 439 24.58 -7.84 -15.72
CA GLY A 439 25.28 -6.56 -15.66
C GLY A 439 26.41 -6.46 -16.67
N GLY A 440 26.77 -5.23 -17.04
CA GLY A 440 27.92 -4.97 -17.90
C GLY A 440 29.13 -4.48 -17.08
N GLY A 441 30.32 -4.74 -17.59
CA GLY A 441 31.56 -4.16 -17.07
C GLY A 441 32.66 -5.17 -16.79
N ALA A 442 33.84 -4.65 -16.48
CA ALA A 442 35.04 -5.46 -16.24
C ALA A 442 35.01 -6.23 -14.92
N SER A 443 34.33 -5.68 -13.91
CA SER A 443 34.21 -6.33 -12.60
C SER A 443 32.91 -6.00 -11.85
N PRO A 444 31.74 -6.49 -12.31
CA PRO A 444 30.48 -6.24 -11.61
C PRO A 444 30.44 -6.93 -10.24
N GLU A 445 29.66 -6.35 -9.33
CA GLU A 445 29.43 -6.89 -7.99
C GLU A 445 27.94 -7.22 -7.82
N TYR A 446 27.65 -8.43 -7.36
CA TYR A 446 26.30 -8.93 -7.14
C TYR A 446 26.10 -9.29 -5.68
N LEU A 447 24.96 -8.89 -5.12
CA LEU A 447 24.45 -9.40 -3.86
C LEU A 447 23.47 -10.54 -4.17
N LEU A 448 23.78 -11.74 -3.68
CA LEU A 448 23.07 -12.99 -3.94
C LEU A 448 22.84 -13.74 -2.64
N LEU A 449 21.79 -14.56 -2.57
CA LEU A 449 21.58 -15.45 -1.43
C LEU A 449 22.64 -16.56 -1.41
N PRO A 450 22.89 -17.22 -0.26
CA PRO A 450 23.82 -18.33 -0.19
C PRO A 450 23.36 -19.48 -1.10
N GLY A 451 24.27 -20.01 -1.91
CA GLY A 451 23.93 -21.06 -2.88
C GLY A 451 24.88 -21.14 -4.07
N LYS A 452 24.56 -22.04 -4.99
CA LYS A 452 25.31 -22.22 -6.25
C LYS A 452 24.60 -21.53 -7.40
N TYR A 453 25.36 -20.79 -8.19
CA TYR A 453 24.87 -20.06 -9.35
C TYR A 453 25.77 -20.33 -10.56
N LEU A 454 25.23 -20.23 -11.76
CA LEU A 454 26.01 -20.26 -13.01
C LEU A 454 26.26 -18.84 -13.47
N ALA A 455 27.52 -18.40 -13.43
CA ALA A 455 27.95 -17.14 -14.00
C ALA A 455 28.32 -17.35 -15.46
N SER A 456 27.60 -16.71 -16.37
CA SER A 456 27.87 -16.68 -17.80
C SER A 456 28.39 -15.29 -18.18
N VAL A 457 29.50 -15.25 -18.91
CA VAL A 457 30.09 -14.01 -19.43
C VAL A 457 30.25 -14.10 -20.93
N GLU A 458 29.91 -13.01 -21.61
CA GLU A 458 30.10 -12.87 -23.04
C GLU A 458 30.71 -11.50 -23.38
N SER A 459 31.55 -11.45 -24.42
CA SER A 459 32.00 -10.18 -24.97
C SER A 459 30.84 -9.46 -25.65
N VAL A 460 30.81 -8.11 -25.63
CA VAL A 460 29.72 -7.32 -26.24
C VAL A 460 29.50 -7.62 -27.74
N ASN A 461 30.51 -8.14 -28.44
CA ASN A 461 30.40 -8.57 -29.84
C ASN A 461 29.95 -10.03 -30.02
N GLY A 462 29.63 -10.75 -28.94
CA GLY A 462 29.13 -12.12 -28.90
C GLY A 462 30.14 -13.21 -29.28
N LYS A 463 31.42 -12.87 -29.47
CA LYS A 463 32.42 -13.78 -30.04
C LYS A 463 33.14 -14.65 -29.02
N ALA A 464 33.24 -14.18 -27.78
CA ALA A 464 33.86 -14.93 -26.70
C ALA A 464 32.84 -15.12 -25.60
N THR A 465 32.67 -16.36 -25.14
CA THR A 465 31.80 -16.70 -24.01
C THR A 465 32.52 -17.63 -23.04
N ALA A 466 32.18 -17.56 -21.76
CA ALA A 466 32.62 -18.51 -20.75
C ALA A 466 31.54 -18.66 -19.69
N GLU A 467 31.49 -19.84 -19.07
CA GLU A 467 30.57 -20.12 -17.97
C GLU A 467 31.31 -20.77 -16.81
N GLN A 468 30.90 -20.44 -15.59
CA GLN A 468 31.47 -21.01 -14.39
C GLN A 468 30.42 -21.09 -13.27
N VAL A 469 30.34 -22.25 -12.63
CA VAL A 469 29.56 -22.39 -11.40
C VAL A 469 30.29 -21.68 -10.27
N ILE A 470 29.60 -20.76 -9.60
CA ILE A 470 30.06 -20.00 -8.45
C ILE A 470 29.25 -20.39 -7.22
N GLU A 471 29.90 -20.38 -6.07
CA GLU A 471 29.26 -20.64 -4.78
C GLU A 471 29.34 -19.37 -3.92
N VAL A 472 28.18 -18.92 -3.47
CA VAL A 472 27.95 -17.73 -2.66
C VAL A 472 27.78 -18.17 -1.21
N GLU A 473 28.56 -17.56 -0.33
CA GLU A 473 28.42 -17.72 1.12
C GLU A 473 27.83 -16.45 1.72
N GLY A 474 26.83 -16.59 2.58
CA GLY A 474 26.15 -15.45 3.19
C GLY A 474 27.09 -14.57 4.01
N GLY A 475 26.97 -13.25 3.85
CA GLY A 475 27.71 -12.26 4.63
C GLY A 475 29.19 -12.13 4.26
N LYS A 476 29.68 -12.94 3.32
CA LYS A 476 31.07 -12.89 2.84
C LYS A 476 31.16 -12.18 1.50
N THR A 477 32.30 -11.56 1.25
CA THR A 477 32.67 -11.07 -0.08
C THR A 477 33.62 -12.05 -0.74
N LYS A 478 33.32 -12.48 -1.97
CA LYS A 478 34.14 -13.40 -2.76
C LYS A 478 34.38 -12.82 -4.14
N THR A 479 35.63 -12.81 -4.57
CA THR A 479 35.98 -12.50 -5.97
C THR A 479 36.14 -13.80 -6.73
N VAL A 480 35.50 -13.91 -7.89
CA VAL A 480 35.64 -15.06 -8.79
C VAL A 480 36.13 -14.59 -10.14
N GLU A 481 37.26 -15.15 -10.56
CA GLU A 481 37.78 -14.99 -11.91
C GLU A 481 37.15 -16.05 -12.82
N VAL A 482 36.51 -15.59 -13.89
CA VAL A 482 36.00 -16.46 -14.96
C VAL A 482 36.94 -16.35 -16.14
N ILE A 483 37.56 -17.48 -16.50
CA ILE A 483 38.56 -17.52 -17.56
C ILE A 483 37.83 -17.58 -18.90
N ILE A 484 38.00 -16.55 -19.71
CA ILE A 484 37.50 -16.49 -21.09
C ILE A 484 38.64 -16.74 -22.06
N ALA A 485 38.43 -17.67 -22.97
CA ALA A 485 39.44 -18.05 -23.95
C ALA A 485 39.62 -16.91 -24.98
N GLN A 486 40.84 -16.37 -25.11
CA GLN A 486 41.16 -15.43 -26.20
C GLN A 486 41.22 -16.18 -27.53
N GLU A 487 40.64 -15.61 -28.59
CA GLU A 487 40.84 -16.11 -29.95
C GLU A 487 42.35 -16.13 -30.30
N GLY A 488 42.82 -17.26 -30.82
CA GLY A 488 44.12 -17.37 -31.48
C GLY A 488 44.00 -17.07 -32.98
N VAL A 489 45.13 -16.78 -33.63
CA VAL A 489 45.20 -16.62 -35.09
C VAL A 489 45.96 -17.80 -35.66
N ILE A 490 45.36 -18.53 -36.60
CA ILE A 490 46.07 -19.54 -37.37
C ILE A 490 46.22 -19.11 -38.83
N GLN A 491 47.44 -19.13 -39.33
CA GLN A 491 47.77 -18.91 -40.73
C GLN A 491 48.13 -20.24 -41.38
N LEU A 492 47.37 -20.66 -42.38
CA LEU A 492 47.60 -21.92 -43.10
C LEU A 492 48.41 -21.66 -44.36
N ARG A 493 49.42 -22.49 -44.62
CA ARG A 493 50.21 -22.45 -45.86
C ARG A 493 50.26 -23.84 -46.48
N ALA A 494 49.81 -23.98 -47.72
CA ALA A 494 49.99 -25.21 -48.47
C ALA A 494 51.40 -25.22 -49.05
N VAL A 495 52.25 -26.16 -48.69
CA VAL A 495 53.65 -26.23 -49.18
C VAL A 495 54.01 -27.67 -49.56
N THR A 496 54.93 -27.86 -50.50
CA THR A 496 55.40 -29.22 -50.88
C THR A 496 56.54 -29.72 -50.00
N GLU A 497 57.18 -28.82 -49.27
CA GLU A 497 58.21 -29.09 -48.28
C GLU A 497 58.13 -28.02 -47.18
N ALA A 498 58.47 -28.38 -45.93
CA ALA A 498 58.38 -27.47 -44.80
C ALA A 498 59.22 -26.19 -45.04
N GLY A 499 58.64 -25.01 -44.80
CA GLY A 499 59.29 -23.73 -45.07
C GLY A 499 59.42 -23.34 -46.55
N GLY A 500 58.90 -24.15 -47.47
CA GLY A 500 58.86 -23.87 -48.90
C GLY A 500 57.93 -22.70 -49.27
N LYS A 501 57.91 -22.34 -50.55
CA LYS A 501 56.98 -21.32 -51.05
C LYS A 501 55.53 -21.84 -51.02
N PRO A 502 54.55 -21.05 -50.54
CA PRO A 502 53.15 -21.45 -50.56
C PRO A 502 52.64 -21.74 -51.98
N LEU A 503 51.93 -22.84 -52.12
CA LEU A 503 51.17 -23.16 -53.31
C LEU A 503 50.07 -22.13 -53.50
N GLN A 504 49.92 -21.70 -54.74
CA GLN A 504 48.85 -20.81 -55.16
C GLN A 504 47.57 -21.63 -55.36
N ARG A 505 46.40 -20.97 -55.29
CA ARG A 505 45.12 -21.59 -55.67
C ARG A 505 44.74 -22.82 -54.82
N VAL A 506 44.84 -22.68 -53.50
CA VAL A 506 44.31 -23.64 -52.52
C VAL A 506 43.14 -23.00 -51.76
N TYR A 507 42.06 -23.76 -51.60
CA TYR A 507 40.94 -23.45 -50.74
C TYR A 507 41.03 -24.24 -49.45
N TRP A 508 40.58 -23.63 -48.37
CA TRP A 508 40.64 -24.18 -47.03
C TRP A 508 39.24 -24.23 -46.43
N ASN A 509 38.91 -25.39 -45.89
CA ASN A 509 37.74 -25.59 -45.03
C ASN A 509 38.24 -26.05 -43.67
N LEU A 510 37.82 -25.38 -42.59
CA LEU A 510 38.16 -25.78 -41.24
C LEU A 510 36.92 -26.38 -40.56
N PHE A 511 37.10 -27.52 -39.92
CA PHE A 511 36.05 -28.24 -39.21
C PHE A 511 36.42 -28.44 -37.74
N THR A 512 35.42 -28.64 -36.88
CA THR A 512 35.64 -29.15 -35.52
C THR A 512 36.22 -30.57 -35.61
N VAL A 513 37.06 -30.94 -34.64
CA VAL A 513 37.50 -32.33 -34.48
C VAL A 513 36.47 -33.06 -33.64
N VAL A 514 35.89 -34.11 -34.20
CA VAL A 514 34.95 -34.99 -33.50
C VAL A 514 35.68 -36.31 -33.20
N PRO A 515 35.65 -36.83 -31.96
CA PRO A 515 36.24 -38.12 -31.63
C PRO A 515 35.66 -39.23 -32.51
N ALA A 516 36.49 -40.20 -32.91
CA ALA A 516 36.09 -41.30 -33.81
C ALA A 516 34.91 -42.15 -33.29
N ASP A 517 34.67 -42.14 -31.97
CA ASP A 517 33.60 -42.89 -31.30
C ASP A 517 32.32 -42.06 -31.09
N SER A 518 32.28 -40.80 -31.54
CA SER A 518 31.12 -39.90 -31.38
C SER A 518 30.15 -40.01 -32.56
N MET A 519 28.86 -39.87 -32.28
CA MET A 519 27.80 -39.79 -33.30
C MET A 519 27.61 -38.37 -33.89
N GLU A 520 28.41 -37.40 -33.45
CA GLU A 520 28.34 -36.01 -33.92
C GLU A 520 28.99 -35.81 -35.29
N GLU A 521 28.44 -34.90 -36.09
CA GLU A 521 29.04 -34.51 -37.36
C GLU A 521 30.06 -33.38 -37.16
N ALA A 522 31.19 -33.44 -37.89
CA ALA A 522 32.17 -32.37 -37.89
C ALA A 522 31.56 -31.08 -38.46
N VAL A 523 31.47 -30.03 -37.64
CA VAL A 523 30.86 -28.76 -38.02
C VAL A 523 31.88 -27.92 -38.78
N LYS A 524 31.50 -27.42 -39.96
CA LYS A 524 32.31 -26.47 -40.72
C LYS A 524 32.37 -25.13 -39.97
N VAL A 525 33.54 -24.78 -39.47
CA VAL A 525 33.78 -23.58 -38.65
C VAL A 525 33.99 -22.34 -39.51
N THR A 526 34.78 -22.46 -40.59
CA THR A 526 35.06 -21.35 -41.50
C THR A 526 35.63 -21.88 -42.82
N TYR A 527 35.70 -21.01 -43.84
CA TYR A 527 36.35 -21.29 -45.11
C TYR A 527 37.09 -20.06 -45.61
N GLY A 528 38.11 -20.28 -46.45
CA GLY A 528 38.82 -19.19 -47.10
C GLY A 528 39.67 -19.68 -48.26
N GLY A 529 40.01 -18.78 -49.17
CA GLY A 529 40.92 -19.05 -50.27
C GLY A 529 42.08 -18.07 -50.25
N GLY A 530 43.18 -18.45 -50.89
CA GLY A 530 44.38 -17.63 -50.98
C GLY A 530 45.62 -18.41 -50.54
N ASP A 531 46.78 -17.79 -50.72
CA ASP A 531 48.06 -18.49 -50.56
C ASP A 531 48.43 -18.68 -49.09
N THR A 532 48.00 -17.75 -48.23
CA THR A 532 48.31 -17.74 -46.79
C THR A 532 47.14 -17.17 -45.94
N PRO A 533 45.94 -17.75 -45.98
CA PRO A 533 44.78 -17.23 -45.25
C PRO A 533 44.99 -17.29 -43.73
N GLU A 534 44.39 -16.32 -43.03
CA GLU A 534 44.42 -16.22 -41.57
C GLU A 534 43.00 -16.38 -41.00
N TYR A 535 42.88 -17.22 -39.97
CA TYR A 535 41.63 -17.50 -39.28
C TYR A 535 41.75 -17.15 -37.80
N ARG A 536 40.77 -16.43 -37.27
CA ARG A 536 40.62 -16.19 -35.83
C ARG A 536 39.66 -17.19 -35.26
N LEU A 537 40.12 -18.00 -34.32
CA LEU A 537 39.38 -19.13 -33.76
C LEU A 537 39.62 -19.22 -32.25
N LEU A 538 38.67 -19.79 -31.52
CA LEU A 538 38.88 -20.12 -30.11
C LEU A 538 40.00 -21.17 -29.97
N PRO A 539 40.66 -21.25 -28.82
CA PRO A 539 41.68 -22.26 -28.56
C PRO A 539 41.09 -23.67 -28.67
N GLY A 540 41.78 -24.57 -29.36
CA GLY A 540 41.29 -25.92 -29.61
C GLY A 540 41.95 -26.56 -30.81
N THR A 541 41.62 -27.82 -31.06
CA THR A 541 42.09 -28.56 -32.23
C THR A 541 41.01 -28.55 -33.31
N TYR A 542 41.42 -28.20 -34.52
CA TYR A 542 40.56 -28.11 -35.70
C TYR A 542 41.11 -29.01 -36.80
N LYS A 543 40.23 -29.56 -37.63
CA LYS A 543 40.62 -30.27 -38.84
C LYS A 543 40.68 -29.29 -40.00
N ALA A 544 41.88 -28.95 -40.46
CA ALA A 544 42.11 -28.14 -41.65
C ALA A 544 42.10 -29.05 -42.89
N VAL A 545 41.16 -28.79 -43.80
CA VAL A 545 41.05 -29.48 -45.08
C VAL A 545 41.46 -28.50 -46.18
N GLY A 546 42.66 -28.70 -46.70
CA GLY A 546 43.19 -27.94 -47.83
C GLY A 546 42.89 -28.68 -49.12
N GLU A 547 42.19 -28.03 -50.04
CA GLU A 547 41.85 -28.56 -51.36
C GLU A 547 42.36 -27.61 -52.43
N SER A 548 43.10 -28.13 -53.41
CA SER A 548 43.44 -27.35 -54.60
C SER A 548 42.14 -26.87 -55.29
N VAL A 549 42.13 -25.68 -55.92
CA VAL A 549 40.95 -25.05 -56.57
C VAL A 549 40.16 -25.98 -57.52
N ASN A 550 40.77 -27.06 -58.01
CA ASN A 550 40.14 -28.03 -58.91
C ASN A 550 39.94 -29.43 -58.29
N GLY A 551 40.03 -29.57 -56.96
CA GLY A 551 39.78 -30.83 -56.22
C GLY A 551 40.85 -31.93 -56.40
N MET A 552 41.94 -31.67 -57.11
CA MET A 552 42.91 -32.69 -57.52
C MET A 552 43.86 -33.14 -56.41
N ALA A 553 44.15 -32.26 -55.45
CA ALA A 553 44.84 -32.60 -54.22
C ALA A 553 44.00 -32.14 -53.03
N LYS A 554 43.74 -33.08 -52.11
CA LYS A 554 43.09 -32.84 -50.83
C LYS A 554 44.00 -33.34 -49.72
N VAL A 555 44.31 -32.47 -48.78
CA VAL A 555 45.09 -32.80 -47.59
C VAL A 555 44.29 -32.41 -46.36
N GLU A 556 44.27 -33.30 -45.39
CA GLU A 556 43.62 -33.08 -44.12
C GLU A 556 44.68 -33.11 -43.01
N GLN A 557 44.68 -32.10 -42.16
CA GLN A 557 45.62 -32.01 -41.04
C GLN A 557 44.93 -31.41 -39.83
N GLU A 558 45.15 -32.01 -38.66
CA GLU A 558 44.75 -31.41 -37.40
C GLU A 558 45.68 -30.26 -37.04
N VAL A 559 45.10 -29.14 -36.63
CA VAL A 559 45.80 -27.92 -36.26
C VAL A 559 45.29 -27.42 -34.92
N THR A 560 46.22 -27.09 -34.01
CA THR A 560 45.88 -26.59 -32.68
C THR A 560 46.04 -25.08 -32.63
N VAL A 561 44.95 -24.39 -32.29
CA VAL A 561 44.91 -22.95 -32.04
C VAL A 561 45.17 -22.72 -30.55
N SER A 562 46.17 -21.90 -30.25
CA SER A 562 46.53 -21.48 -28.90
C SER A 562 45.97 -20.09 -28.60
N ALA A 563 45.47 -19.88 -27.38
CA ALA A 563 44.90 -18.61 -26.94
C ALA A 563 45.85 -17.42 -27.19
N GLY A 564 45.33 -16.37 -27.84
CA GLY A 564 46.02 -15.10 -28.06
C GLY A 564 47.29 -15.15 -28.91
N LYS A 565 47.67 -16.31 -29.46
CA LYS A 565 48.89 -16.49 -30.26
C LYS A 565 48.58 -16.54 -31.74
N LYS A 566 49.49 -15.99 -32.56
CA LYS A 566 49.52 -16.24 -34.00
C LYS A 566 50.42 -17.44 -34.29
N GLN A 567 49.86 -18.46 -34.92
CA GLN A 567 50.57 -19.67 -35.33
C GLN A 567 50.53 -19.81 -36.85
N VAL A 568 51.67 -20.11 -37.45
CA VAL A 568 51.76 -20.43 -38.88
C VAL A 568 51.92 -21.93 -39.00
N VAL A 569 51.04 -22.58 -39.76
CA VAL A 569 51.07 -24.03 -39.97
C VAL A 569 51.28 -24.34 -41.44
N ASP A 570 52.38 -25.05 -41.71
CA ASP A 570 52.67 -25.63 -43.01
C ASP A 570 51.95 -26.96 -43.13
N VAL A 571 51.07 -27.06 -44.12
CA VAL A 571 50.37 -28.29 -44.48
C VAL A 571 51.02 -28.84 -45.73
N LEU A 572 51.55 -30.06 -45.61
CA LEU A 572 52.35 -30.68 -46.65
C LEU A 572 51.46 -31.26 -47.75
N PHE A 573 51.51 -30.65 -48.93
CA PHE A 573 50.90 -31.16 -50.15
C PHE A 573 51.88 -32.08 -50.90
N PRO A 574 51.37 -33.06 -51.69
CA PRO A 574 52.22 -33.89 -52.54
C PRO A 574 53.08 -33.04 -53.48
N ALA A 575 54.35 -33.41 -53.63
CA ALA A 575 55.28 -32.71 -54.52
C ALA A 575 54.78 -32.70 -55.97
N GLU A 576 54.90 -31.55 -56.65
CA GLU A 576 54.54 -31.42 -58.07
C GLU A 576 55.37 -32.36 -58.95
N GLY A 577 54.73 -33.03 -59.91
CA GLY A 577 55.41 -33.73 -61.00
C GLY A 577 55.73 -32.78 -62.16
N GLU A 578 56.74 -33.11 -62.96
CA GLU A 578 57.10 -32.36 -64.17
C GLU A 578 56.60 -33.14 -65.40
N VAL A 579 55.81 -32.51 -66.25
CA VAL A 579 55.26 -33.11 -67.47
C VAL A 579 55.83 -32.39 -68.69
N GLU A 580 56.57 -33.12 -69.52
CA GLU A 580 56.98 -32.68 -70.86
C GLU A 580 56.04 -33.29 -71.91
N LEU A 581 55.36 -32.45 -72.68
CA LEU A 581 54.48 -32.90 -73.75
C LEU A 581 55.15 -32.72 -75.11
N VAL A 582 55.05 -33.74 -75.95
CA VAL A 582 55.57 -33.72 -77.33
C VAL A 582 54.56 -34.30 -78.30
N ALA A 583 54.50 -33.74 -79.50
CA ALA A 583 53.70 -34.27 -80.60
C ALA A 583 54.61 -35.09 -81.52
N VAL A 584 54.19 -36.30 -81.89
CA VAL A 584 54.97 -37.22 -82.74
C VAL A 584 54.09 -37.79 -83.86
N GLU A 585 54.66 -38.14 -85.01
CA GLU A 585 53.90 -38.80 -86.09
C GLU A 585 53.59 -40.27 -85.77
N GLN A 586 54.44 -40.93 -85.00
CA GLN A 586 54.24 -42.31 -84.55
C GLN A 586 54.92 -42.46 -83.21
N ALA A 587 54.46 -43.41 -82.39
CA ALA A 587 55.04 -43.68 -81.08
C ALA A 587 56.56 -43.90 -81.20
N GLY A 588 57.36 -43.19 -80.39
CA GLY A 588 58.83 -43.22 -80.44
C GLY A 588 59.46 -42.41 -81.59
N GLY A 589 58.67 -41.66 -82.36
CA GLY A 589 59.14 -40.79 -83.44
C GLY A 589 59.78 -39.48 -82.94
N SER A 590 60.37 -38.72 -83.87
CA SER A 590 60.96 -37.41 -83.56
C SER A 590 59.88 -36.38 -83.21
N PRO A 591 60.09 -35.50 -82.20
CA PRO A 591 59.15 -34.44 -81.87
C PRO A 591 58.91 -33.47 -83.03
N LEU A 592 57.64 -33.21 -83.31
CA LEU A 592 57.19 -32.26 -84.31
C LEU A 592 57.30 -30.82 -83.78
N ARG A 593 57.58 -29.88 -84.68
CA ARG A 593 57.63 -28.45 -84.35
C ARG A 593 56.27 -27.78 -84.58
N GLY A 594 55.87 -26.92 -83.65
CA GLY A 594 54.73 -26.00 -83.83
C GLY A 594 53.39 -26.44 -83.23
N GLY A 595 53.37 -27.46 -82.37
CA GLY A 595 52.17 -27.81 -81.60
C GLY A 595 51.84 -26.79 -80.49
N TYR A 596 50.56 -26.58 -80.21
CA TYR A 596 50.08 -25.83 -79.05
C TYR A 596 49.34 -26.77 -78.10
N PHE A 597 49.87 -26.93 -76.89
CA PHE A 597 49.35 -27.85 -75.89
C PHE A 597 48.48 -27.13 -74.86
N GLU A 598 47.39 -27.77 -74.50
CA GLU A 598 46.54 -27.42 -73.36
C GLU A 598 46.42 -28.66 -72.48
N VAL A 599 46.66 -28.51 -71.17
CA VAL A 599 46.37 -29.58 -70.21
C VAL A 599 45.11 -29.22 -69.46
N LYS A 600 44.12 -30.11 -69.48
CA LYS A 600 42.78 -29.92 -68.92
C LYS A 600 42.52 -30.93 -67.82
N THR A 601 41.66 -30.56 -66.88
CA THR A 601 41.15 -31.49 -65.86
C THR A 601 40.32 -32.59 -66.51
N ILE A 602 40.33 -33.80 -65.95
CA ILE A 602 39.37 -34.84 -66.30
C ILE A 602 38.06 -34.54 -65.56
N VAL A 603 36.94 -34.59 -66.27
CA VAL A 603 35.60 -34.45 -65.71
C VAL A 603 34.83 -35.74 -66.04
N PRO A 604 34.11 -36.36 -65.08
CA PRO A 604 33.28 -37.54 -65.36
C PRO A 604 32.25 -37.23 -66.46
N ALA A 605 31.96 -38.21 -67.33
CA ALA A 605 31.06 -38.03 -68.47
C ALA A 605 29.64 -37.57 -68.08
N ASP A 606 29.22 -37.85 -66.85
CA ASP A 606 27.88 -37.52 -66.32
C ASP A 606 27.84 -36.20 -65.53
N SER A 607 28.94 -35.42 -65.51
CA SER A 607 29.01 -34.15 -64.80
C SER A 607 28.60 -32.96 -65.67
N LEU A 608 27.94 -31.97 -65.06
CA LEU A 608 27.60 -30.68 -65.67
C LEU A 608 28.80 -29.71 -65.72
N GLU A 609 29.95 -30.08 -65.15
CA GLU A 609 31.16 -29.26 -65.14
C GLU A 609 31.92 -29.33 -66.46
N THR A 610 32.61 -28.25 -66.84
CA THR A 610 33.43 -28.22 -68.05
C THR A 610 34.91 -28.44 -67.71
N PRO A 611 35.66 -29.25 -68.49
CA PRO A 611 37.11 -29.40 -68.31
C PRO A 611 37.81 -28.04 -68.28
N THR A 612 38.52 -27.76 -67.19
CA THR A 612 39.22 -26.48 -66.99
C THR A 612 40.65 -26.60 -67.47
N THR A 613 41.11 -25.64 -68.28
CA THR A 613 42.52 -25.58 -68.70
C THR A 613 43.41 -25.19 -67.52
N VAL A 614 44.30 -26.10 -67.13
CA VAL A 614 45.23 -25.94 -66.00
C VAL A 614 46.56 -25.35 -66.46
N GLN A 615 47.05 -25.76 -67.63
CA GLN A 615 48.32 -25.30 -68.22
C GLN A 615 48.20 -25.17 -69.74
N ARG A 616 49.01 -24.28 -70.35
CA ARG A 616 49.08 -24.10 -71.81
C ARG A 616 50.47 -23.70 -72.27
N GLY A 617 50.90 -24.16 -73.43
CA GLY A 617 52.23 -23.87 -73.94
C GLY A 617 52.46 -24.34 -75.38
N GLY A 618 53.31 -23.63 -76.12
CA GLY A 618 53.69 -24.01 -77.47
C GLY A 618 55.01 -24.78 -77.53
N GLY A 619 55.26 -25.47 -78.65
CA GLY A 619 56.48 -26.25 -78.84
C GLY A 619 56.42 -27.55 -78.05
N ASN A 620 57.45 -27.83 -77.23
CA ASN A 620 57.49 -28.99 -76.33
C ASN A 620 57.45 -28.48 -74.87
N PRO A 621 56.28 -28.10 -74.34
CA PRO A 621 56.21 -27.43 -73.05
C PRO A 621 56.52 -28.39 -71.90
N LYS A 622 57.11 -27.82 -70.85
CA LYS A 622 57.33 -28.49 -69.56
C LYS A 622 56.47 -27.80 -68.50
N PHE A 623 55.58 -28.56 -67.88
CA PHE A 623 54.68 -28.08 -66.84
C PHE A 623 55.04 -28.69 -65.49
N ARG A 624 54.95 -27.92 -64.42
CA ARG A 624 54.89 -28.46 -63.05
C ARG A 624 53.44 -28.50 -62.61
N MET A 625 53.00 -29.67 -62.15
CA MET A 625 51.60 -29.94 -61.88
C MET A 625 51.48 -30.80 -60.63
N LEU A 626 50.43 -30.55 -59.84
CA LEU A 626 50.10 -31.44 -58.72
C LEU A 626 49.82 -32.87 -59.24
N PRO A 627 50.06 -33.90 -58.42
CA PRO A 627 49.77 -35.26 -58.81
C PRO A 627 48.29 -35.47 -59.11
N GLY A 628 47.98 -36.25 -60.14
CA GLY A 628 46.62 -36.49 -60.60
C GLY A 628 46.53 -36.88 -62.06
N LYS A 629 45.32 -37.21 -62.52
CA LYS A 629 45.05 -37.54 -63.91
C LYS A 629 44.51 -36.32 -64.67
N TYR A 630 45.00 -36.11 -65.89
CA TYR A 630 44.68 -34.97 -66.74
C TYR A 630 44.45 -35.40 -68.19
N ILE A 631 43.82 -34.54 -68.97
CA ILE A 631 43.75 -34.66 -70.43
C ILE A 631 44.77 -33.69 -71.03
N ALA A 632 45.80 -34.24 -71.67
CA ALA A 632 46.72 -33.46 -72.48
C ALA A 632 46.18 -33.36 -73.90
N GLN A 633 45.92 -32.14 -74.36
CA GLN A 633 45.42 -31.83 -75.69
C GLN A 633 46.53 -31.11 -76.48
N VAL A 634 46.71 -31.46 -77.76
CA VAL A 634 47.56 -30.71 -78.69
C VAL A 634 46.78 -30.29 -79.92
N LYS A 635 46.87 -29.01 -80.26
CA LYS A 635 46.40 -28.46 -81.53
C LYS A 635 47.58 -28.45 -82.51
N PHE A 636 47.45 -29.18 -83.62
CA PHE A 636 48.47 -29.31 -84.66
C PHE A 636 47.83 -29.31 -86.05
N GLN A 637 48.30 -28.44 -86.94
CA GLN A 637 47.83 -28.30 -88.34
C GLN A 637 46.28 -28.36 -88.51
N LYS A 638 45.57 -27.54 -87.71
CA LYS A 638 44.09 -27.40 -87.62
C LYS A 638 43.33 -28.55 -86.95
N ASN A 639 44.01 -29.63 -86.55
CA ASN A 639 43.40 -30.74 -85.82
C ASN A 639 43.76 -30.66 -84.33
N THR A 640 42.94 -31.33 -83.53
CA THR A 640 43.08 -31.44 -82.07
C THR A 640 43.22 -32.91 -81.73
N PHE A 641 44.20 -33.24 -80.91
CA PHE A 641 44.44 -34.60 -80.43
C PHE A 641 44.52 -34.60 -78.91
N GLU A 642 43.96 -35.61 -78.27
CA GLU A 642 43.87 -35.70 -76.81
C GLU A 642 44.42 -37.03 -76.31
N SER A 643 45.00 -37.02 -75.12
CA SER A 643 45.49 -38.21 -74.44
C SER A 643 45.45 -38.01 -72.93
N GLU A 644 45.07 -39.05 -72.19
CA GLU A 644 45.15 -39.03 -70.73
C GLU A 644 46.60 -39.13 -70.26
N ILE A 645 46.94 -38.32 -69.25
CA ILE A 645 48.22 -38.37 -68.56
C ILE A 645 48.00 -38.51 -67.06
N GLU A 646 48.89 -39.23 -66.39
CA GLU A 646 48.92 -39.33 -64.94
C GLU A 646 50.23 -38.72 -64.41
N VAL A 647 50.09 -37.63 -63.66
CA VAL A 647 51.21 -36.94 -63.02
C VAL A 647 51.47 -37.60 -61.66
N LEU A 648 52.65 -38.18 -61.50
CA LEU A 648 53.07 -38.79 -60.24
C LEU A 648 53.87 -37.81 -59.38
N PRO A 649 53.75 -37.89 -58.03
CA PRO A 649 54.42 -36.95 -57.12
C PRO A 649 55.94 -36.90 -57.31
N GLY A 650 56.48 -35.71 -57.58
CA GLY A 650 57.91 -35.46 -57.76
C GLY A 650 58.58 -36.19 -58.92
N LYS A 651 57.80 -36.85 -59.80
CA LYS A 651 58.33 -37.60 -60.96
C LYS A 651 58.29 -36.73 -62.22
N ARG A 652 59.19 -37.04 -63.15
CA ARG A 652 59.16 -36.49 -64.49
C ARG A 652 58.42 -37.46 -65.42
N LEU A 653 57.43 -36.96 -66.14
CA LEU A 653 56.71 -37.65 -67.20
C LEU A 653 57.04 -36.97 -68.53
N ARG A 654 57.51 -37.73 -69.52
CA ARG A 654 57.53 -37.29 -70.91
C ARG A 654 56.43 -38.04 -71.64
N HIS A 655 55.41 -37.32 -72.10
CA HIS A 655 54.24 -37.90 -72.75
C HIS A 655 54.20 -37.54 -74.22
N GLU A 656 54.04 -38.55 -75.07
CA GLU A 656 53.95 -38.38 -76.52
C GLU A 656 52.49 -38.44 -76.96
N ILE A 657 52.03 -37.43 -77.68
CA ILE A 657 50.72 -37.44 -78.34
C ILE A 657 50.96 -37.72 -79.82
N VAL A 658 50.49 -38.87 -80.29
CA VAL A 658 50.58 -39.27 -81.71
C VAL A 658 49.55 -38.48 -82.51
N VAL A 659 50.01 -37.74 -83.54
CA VAL A 659 49.16 -36.80 -84.31
C VAL A 659 48.89 -37.24 -85.76
N THR A 660 48.94 -38.55 -86.05
CA THR A 660 48.62 -39.10 -87.38
C THR A 660 47.21 -39.68 -87.47
N GLY A 661 46.44 -39.20 -88.45
CA GLY A 661 45.63 -40.08 -89.30
C GLY A 661 44.50 -40.88 -88.65
N GLU A 662 43.81 -40.39 -87.63
CA GLU A 662 42.40 -40.73 -87.36
C GLU A 662 41.76 -39.60 -86.54
N LYS A 663 40.56 -39.17 -86.94
CA LYS A 663 39.80 -38.12 -86.25
C LYS A 663 39.31 -38.70 -84.91
N SER A 664 39.68 -38.08 -83.78
CA SER A 664 38.98 -38.24 -82.51
C SER A 664 37.75 -37.34 -82.46
#